data_AF-A0A8C1XWA4-F1
#
_entry.id   AF-A0A8C1XWA4-F1
#
_cell.length_a   1.000
_cell.length_b   1.000
_cell.length_c   1.000
_cell.angle_alpha   90.00
_cell.angle_beta   90.00
_cell.angle_gamma   90.00
#
_symmetry.space_group_name_H-M   'P 1'
#
loop_
_entity.id
_entity.type
_entity.pdbx_description
1 polymer ?
#
loop_
_entity_poly.entity_id
_entity_poly.type
_entity_poly.pdbx_seq_one_letter_code
_entity_poly.pdbx_strand_id
1 'polypeptide(L)'
;MVIPTFPETRMSKRLRNSEVCADCSSSDPRWASVNRGVLICDECCGVHRSLGRHNSQVRHLSNTPWPPTQLQMVQTLYNNGANAIWEHTLLDPSSMTSGKRKPNPQDKVHPNKTEFVKSKYQMLAFVHRLPCRDDDSTAAADLSKQLHSSVRTGNLETCLRLLSLGAQANYFHPEKGNTPLHIAAKAGQVCQAELLCVYGADPGAPDSNGKTPIHYARQAGHQDLADRLMEIQYELTDRLAFYLCGRKPDHKNGQHFIIPQMADSSLELTEFAKAAKRKLQSLSDHLFEELAMDVYDEVDRRETDAVWLATQNHSTLVTETTVVPFLPVNPEYSSTRNQGRQKLARFNAHEFATLVIDILSDAKRRQQGNSVSSPKDNVEVFFKSVGSRHGSESQEIDQPDYDSVASDEDTDTDLRVGKADRAKSLDSDLSDGPISVQEFLEVKNALSASEAKIQELMKANSNLSEELRLMQKKASKFDKQSSVSDGDYDNTVNESDLDDSGFGRRCRLRSSGWMGESGSIPELDDHESEPDPSLPSTEDVIRKTEQITKNIQELLRAAQENKHESFIPCAERIHVAVNEMAALFPKRPRSETVRSSLRLLTSSANRLQSECKKASLLESSPPADVQLVTQQVIQCAYDIAKAAKQLVTITTKENNN
;
A
#
# COMPACT_ATOMS: atom_id res chain seq x y z
N MET A 1 73.87 -21.07 13.55
CA MET A 1 73.74 -20.07 12.46
C MET A 1 72.27 -19.70 12.34
N VAL A 2 71.96 -18.42 12.17
CA VAL A 2 70.59 -17.96 11.87
C VAL A 2 70.48 -17.74 10.37
N ILE A 3 69.46 -18.31 9.73
CA ILE A 3 69.11 -18.03 8.34
C ILE A 3 67.88 -17.10 8.38
N PRO A 4 67.95 -15.87 7.84
CA PRO A 4 66.86 -14.90 7.99
C PRO A 4 65.69 -15.23 7.07
N THR A 5 64.49 -15.31 7.64
CA THR A 5 63.23 -15.31 6.89
C THR A 5 62.93 -13.89 6.41
N PHE A 6 62.77 -13.69 5.11
CA PHE A 6 62.32 -12.42 4.55
C PHE A 6 60.90 -12.09 5.04
N PRO A 7 60.61 -10.87 5.51
CA PRO A 7 59.25 -10.47 5.82
C PRO A 7 58.46 -10.28 4.53
N GLU A 8 57.32 -10.95 4.38
CA GLU A 8 56.38 -10.65 3.30
C GLU A 8 55.98 -9.17 3.37
N THR A 9 56.07 -8.48 2.23
CA THR A 9 55.69 -7.07 2.13
C THR A 9 54.19 -6.94 2.37
N ARG A 10 53.84 -6.50 3.58
CA ARG A 10 52.48 -6.27 4.05
C ARG A 10 51.82 -5.14 3.23
N MET A 11 51.36 -5.46 2.02
CA MET A 11 50.67 -4.51 1.15
C MET A 11 49.50 -3.90 1.92
N SER A 12 49.52 -2.58 2.04
CA SER A 12 48.55 -1.82 2.82
C SER A 12 47.16 -1.96 2.24
N LYS A 13 46.41 -2.97 2.73
CA LYS A 13 44.95 -2.98 2.66
C LYS A 13 44.46 -1.71 3.35
N ARG A 14 44.18 -0.66 2.57
CA ARG A 14 43.44 0.51 3.03
C ARG A 14 42.15 -0.02 3.65
N LEU A 15 42.04 0.06 4.99
CA LEU A 15 40.74 -0.07 5.65
C LEU A 15 39.90 1.08 5.09
N ARG A 16 38.93 0.74 4.24
CA ARG A 16 38.03 1.68 3.58
C ARG A 16 36.68 1.57 4.26
N ASN A 17 36.17 2.72 4.65
CA ASN A 17 34.97 2.90 5.46
C ASN A 17 35.04 2.14 6.79
N SER A 18 35.58 2.81 7.82
CA SER A 18 34.99 2.67 9.15
C SER A 18 33.48 2.90 9.07
N GLU A 19 32.70 2.24 9.92
CA GLU A 19 31.24 2.29 9.91
C GLU A 19 30.75 3.74 10.13
N VAL A 20 30.39 4.42 9.04
CA VAL A 20 29.90 5.81 9.04
C VAL A 20 28.57 5.94 8.31
N CYS A 21 27.72 6.84 8.79
CA CYS A 21 26.47 7.19 8.12
C CYS A 21 26.74 7.60 6.66
N ALA A 22 26.13 6.88 5.73
CA ALA A 22 26.33 7.07 4.30
C ALA A 22 25.93 8.46 3.80
N ASP A 23 25.17 9.25 4.55
CA ASP A 23 24.63 10.54 4.11
C ASP A 23 25.29 11.75 4.79
N CYS A 24 25.69 11.64 6.07
CA CYS A 24 26.31 12.75 6.81
C CYS A 24 27.69 12.41 7.43
N SER A 25 28.22 11.22 7.17
CA SER A 25 29.54 10.76 7.66
C SER A 25 29.68 10.66 9.19
N SER A 26 28.58 10.65 9.95
CA SER A 26 28.59 10.42 11.41
C SER A 26 29.11 9.02 11.74
N SER A 27 29.85 8.87 12.85
CA SER A 27 30.63 7.66 13.20
C SER A 27 29.87 6.53 13.92
N ASP A 28 28.54 6.62 13.99
CA ASP A 28 27.69 5.58 14.59
C ASP A 28 26.38 5.42 13.77
N PRO A 29 26.39 4.60 12.70
CA PRO A 29 25.22 4.32 11.88
C PRO A 29 24.43 3.13 12.42
N ARG A 30 23.44 3.38 13.28
CA ARG A 30 22.64 2.33 13.97
C ARG A 30 21.54 1.68 13.11
N TRP A 31 21.30 2.21 11.91
CA TRP A 31 20.25 1.78 10.97
C TRP A 31 20.83 1.42 9.60
N ALA A 32 20.07 0.66 8.82
CA ALA A 32 20.38 0.34 7.42
C ALA A 32 19.22 0.73 6.49
N SER A 33 19.55 1.15 5.27
CA SER A 33 18.63 1.22 4.13
C SER A 33 18.90 0.01 3.22
N VAL A 34 18.07 -1.02 3.35
CA VAL A 34 18.31 -2.37 2.82
C VAL A 34 18.41 -2.36 1.29
N ASN A 35 17.42 -1.77 0.60
CA ASN A 35 17.40 -1.65 -0.86
C ASN A 35 18.49 -0.72 -1.43
N ARG A 36 19.06 0.19 -0.62
CA ARG A 36 20.16 1.07 -1.06
C ARG A 36 21.55 0.52 -0.71
N GLY A 37 21.64 -0.55 0.09
CA GLY A 37 22.90 -1.18 0.48
C GLY A 37 23.79 -0.28 1.35
N VAL A 38 23.21 0.53 2.24
CA VAL A 38 23.94 1.53 3.03
C VAL A 38 23.53 1.56 4.51
N LEU A 39 24.49 1.93 5.37
CA LEU A 39 24.29 2.17 6.80
C LEU A 39 24.09 3.68 7.07
N ILE A 40 23.16 4.05 7.97
CA ILE A 40 22.78 5.43 8.26
C ILE A 40 22.59 5.65 9.77
N CYS A 41 22.84 6.87 10.26
CA CYS A 41 22.55 7.25 11.65
C CYS A 41 21.07 7.63 11.84
N ASP A 42 20.63 7.72 13.09
CA ASP A 42 19.24 8.00 13.48
C ASP A 42 18.65 9.25 12.80
N GLU A 43 19.37 10.37 12.80
CA GLU A 43 18.90 11.61 12.17
C GLU A 43 18.61 11.45 10.67
N CYS A 44 19.47 10.74 9.95
CA CYS A 44 19.27 10.43 8.53
C CYS A 44 18.14 9.38 8.37
N CYS A 45 18.05 8.40 9.27
CA CYS A 45 16.95 7.43 9.28
C CYS A 45 15.58 8.10 9.50
N GLY A 46 15.49 9.16 10.30
CA GLY A 46 14.28 9.98 10.45
C GLY A 46 13.81 10.57 9.12
N VAL A 47 14.74 11.04 8.28
CA VAL A 47 14.44 11.48 6.91
C VAL A 47 14.04 10.29 6.03
N HIS A 48 14.78 9.18 6.06
CA HIS A 48 14.48 8.01 5.23
C HIS A 48 13.08 7.43 5.50
N ARG A 49 12.64 7.38 6.77
CA ARG A 49 11.27 7.02 7.15
C ARG A 49 10.22 7.91 6.46
N SER A 50 10.50 9.21 6.30
CA SER A 50 9.59 10.14 5.60
C SER A 50 9.51 9.95 4.08
N LEU A 51 10.46 9.22 3.46
CA LEU A 51 10.44 8.94 2.01
C LEU A 51 9.59 7.70 1.66
N GLY A 52 9.32 6.82 2.62
CA GLY A 52 8.60 5.56 2.41
C GLY A 52 9.42 4.46 1.75
N ARG A 53 8.91 3.22 1.85
CA ARG A 53 9.64 1.99 1.49
C ARG A 53 10.05 1.89 0.02
N HIS A 54 9.27 2.49 -0.88
CA HIS A 54 9.58 2.59 -2.31
C HIS A 54 10.90 3.37 -2.56
N ASN A 55 11.22 4.34 -1.69
CA ASN A 55 12.50 5.04 -1.70
C ASN A 55 13.56 4.34 -0.84
N SER A 56 13.22 3.99 0.40
CA SER A 56 14.15 3.38 1.37
C SER A 56 13.43 2.41 2.30
N GLN A 57 13.85 1.14 2.26
CA GLN A 57 13.46 0.11 3.22
C GLN A 57 14.39 0.20 4.44
N VAL A 58 13.93 0.79 5.54
CA VAL A 58 14.75 1.00 6.76
C VAL A 58 14.66 -0.16 7.74
N ARG A 59 15.77 -0.52 8.39
CA ARG A 59 15.83 -1.58 9.42
C ARG A 59 16.91 -1.25 10.46
N HIS A 60 16.62 -1.43 11.75
CA HIS A 60 17.59 -1.16 12.83
C HIS A 60 18.56 -2.33 13.00
N LEU A 61 19.86 -2.07 13.12
CA LEU A 61 20.90 -3.11 13.15
C LEU A 61 20.78 -4.06 14.35
N SER A 62 20.66 -3.54 15.58
CA SER A 62 20.52 -4.34 16.80
C SER A 62 19.08 -4.61 17.24
N ASN A 63 18.15 -3.67 17.04
CA ASN A 63 16.83 -3.68 17.68
C ASN A 63 15.71 -4.27 16.81
N THR A 64 16.04 -4.91 15.68
CA THR A 64 15.14 -5.79 14.94
C THR A 64 15.82 -7.13 14.70
N PRO A 65 15.09 -8.26 14.64
CA PRO A 65 15.67 -9.51 14.19
C PRO A 65 16.07 -9.39 12.71
N TRP A 66 17.20 -9.99 12.32
CA TRP A 66 17.69 -10.01 10.94
C TRP A 66 17.86 -11.47 10.45
N PRO A 67 17.46 -11.79 9.21
CA PRO A 67 18.01 -12.93 8.50
C PRO A 67 19.52 -12.71 8.32
N PRO A 68 20.40 -13.63 8.76
CA PRO A 68 21.86 -13.41 8.73
C PRO A 68 22.39 -13.11 7.32
N THR A 69 21.82 -13.77 6.31
CA THR A 69 22.12 -13.62 4.89
C THR A 69 21.74 -12.24 4.33
N GLN A 70 20.63 -11.66 4.81
CA GLN A 70 20.20 -10.31 4.43
C GLN A 70 21.11 -9.24 5.04
N LEU A 71 21.49 -9.39 6.32
CA LEU A 71 22.44 -8.48 6.96
C LEU A 71 23.82 -8.56 6.29
N GLN A 72 24.29 -9.77 6.00
CA GLN A 72 25.52 -10.01 5.24
C GLN A 72 25.48 -9.35 3.85
N MET A 73 24.35 -9.43 3.13
CA MET A 73 24.16 -8.78 1.83
C MET A 73 24.31 -7.25 1.93
N VAL A 74 23.64 -6.61 2.90
CA VAL A 74 23.72 -5.15 3.13
C VAL A 74 25.13 -4.72 3.54
N GLN A 75 25.77 -5.43 4.47
CA GLN A 75 27.16 -5.17 4.89
C GLN A 75 28.13 -5.33 3.72
N THR A 76 27.94 -6.35 2.88
CA THR A 76 28.79 -6.60 1.71
C THR A 76 28.62 -5.52 0.65
N LEU A 77 27.41 -5.00 0.42
CA LEU A 77 27.18 -3.84 -0.45
C LEU A 77 27.86 -2.57 0.08
N TYR A 78 27.65 -2.25 1.37
CA TYR A 78 28.22 -1.05 1.99
C TYR A 78 29.75 -1.07 1.97
N ASN A 79 30.37 -2.20 2.35
CA ASN A 79 31.82 -2.37 2.40
C ASN A 79 32.49 -2.39 1.01
N ASN A 80 31.78 -2.85 -0.03
CA ASN A 80 32.24 -2.73 -1.42
C ASN A 80 31.92 -1.37 -2.06
N GLY A 81 31.34 -0.43 -1.31
CA GLY A 81 31.18 0.95 -1.75
C GLY A 81 29.91 1.24 -2.54
N ALA A 82 28.81 0.53 -2.29
CA ALA A 82 27.48 0.81 -2.89
C ALA A 82 27.07 2.30 -2.84
N ASN A 83 27.50 3.03 -1.79
CA ASN A 83 27.31 4.47 -1.67
C ASN A 83 27.89 5.30 -2.84
N ALA A 84 28.90 4.80 -3.57
CA ALA A 84 29.46 5.45 -4.75
C ALA A 84 28.53 5.42 -5.98
N ILE A 85 27.51 4.55 -5.99
CA ILE A 85 26.42 4.61 -6.99
C ILE A 85 25.57 5.86 -6.73
N TRP A 86 25.23 6.10 -5.46
CA TRP A 86 24.35 7.19 -5.01
C TRP A 86 25.04 8.54 -4.86
N GLU A 87 26.38 8.60 -4.92
CA GLU A 87 27.19 9.83 -4.77
C GLU A 87 28.20 10.04 -5.90
N HIS A 88 28.00 9.41 -7.07
CA HIS A 88 28.96 9.40 -8.17
C HIS A 88 29.46 10.80 -8.58
N THR A 89 28.58 11.78 -8.77
CA THR A 89 28.97 13.15 -9.16
C THR A 89 29.52 14.01 -8.00
N LEU A 90 29.51 13.49 -6.77
CA LEU A 90 30.20 14.08 -5.62
C LEU A 90 31.62 13.51 -5.46
N LEU A 91 31.90 12.35 -6.06
CA LEU A 91 33.20 11.69 -6.06
C LEU A 91 34.04 11.99 -7.32
N ASP A 92 33.39 12.45 -8.40
CA ASP A 92 34.02 12.83 -9.66
C ASP A 92 34.70 14.21 -9.55
N PRO A 93 36.04 14.32 -9.71
CA PRO A 93 36.76 15.58 -9.60
C PRO A 93 36.34 16.66 -10.60
N SER A 94 35.69 16.29 -11.72
CA SER A 94 35.25 17.24 -12.75
C SER A 94 33.97 18.00 -12.36
N SER A 95 33.15 17.46 -11.45
CA SER A 95 31.85 18.03 -11.06
C SER A 95 31.83 18.69 -9.67
N MET A 96 32.92 18.59 -8.90
CA MET A 96 33.05 19.23 -7.57
C MET A 96 32.94 20.77 -7.57
N THR A 97 32.88 21.43 -8.72
CA THR A 97 32.64 22.88 -8.84
C THR A 97 31.19 23.28 -8.55
N SER A 98 30.22 22.36 -8.55
CA SER A 98 28.79 22.69 -8.60
C SER A 98 28.17 23.17 -7.27
N GLY A 99 28.96 23.47 -6.23
CA GLY A 99 28.49 23.92 -4.90
C GLY A 99 27.72 22.88 -4.07
N LYS A 100 27.35 21.74 -4.65
CA LYS A 100 26.63 20.64 -4.00
C LYS A 100 27.61 19.88 -3.09
N ARG A 101 27.44 20.00 -1.77
CA ARG A 101 28.26 19.29 -0.77
C ARG A 101 27.42 18.31 0.04
N LYS A 102 28.08 17.24 0.49
CA LYS A 102 27.55 16.33 1.51
C LYS A 102 27.45 17.05 2.86
N PRO A 103 26.38 16.86 3.66
CA PRO A 103 26.26 17.46 4.98
C PRO A 103 27.25 16.84 5.97
N ASN A 104 27.64 17.63 6.98
CA ASN A 104 28.48 17.18 8.09
C ASN A 104 27.64 16.46 9.18
N PRO A 105 28.28 15.72 10.10
CA PRO A 105 27.58 15.11 11.23
C PRO A 105 26.85 16.14 12.11
N GLN A 106 27.36 17.38 12.18
CA GLN A 106 26.81 18.48 12.99
C GLN A 106 25.84 19.41 12.22
N ASP A 107 25.65 19.23 10.90
CA ASP A 107 24.68 20.04 10.15
C ASP A 107 23.24 19.70 10.60
N LYS A 108 22.33 20.68 10.60
CA LYS A 108 20.95 20.48 11.08
C LYS A 108 20.21 19.41 10.26
N VAL A 109 19.34 18.63 10.91
CA VAL A 109 18.47 17.65 10.22
C VAL A 109 17.66 18.36 9.13
N HIS A 110 16.90 19.39 9.52
CA HIS A 110 16.19 20.26 8.60
C HIS A 110 16.86 21.65 8.50
N PRO A 111 17.08 22.21 7.29
CA PRO A 111 16.85 21.59 5.99
C PRO A 111 17.99 20.66 5.53
N ASN A 112 19.21 20.82 6.06
CA ASN A 112 20.44 20.39 5.37
C ASN A 112 20.53 18.88 5.09
N LYS A 113 20.29 18.03 6.10
CA LYS A 113 20.30 16.57 5.89
C LYS A 113 19.06 16.10 5.13
N THR A 114 17.90 16.70 5.39
CA THR A 114 16.64 16.40 4.70
C THR A 114 16.72 16.65 3.19
N GLU A 115 17.24 17.80 2.78
CA GLU A 115 17.38 18.19 1.37
C GLU A 115 18.42 17.32 0.66
N PHE A 116 19.55 17.02 1.31
CA PHE A 116 20.58 16.13 0.75
C PHE A 116 20.06 14.70 0.55
N VAL A 117 19.40 14.12 1.56
CA VAL A 117 18.83 12.76 1.48
C VAL A 117 17.75 12.65 0.40
N LYS A 118 16.87 13.65 0.28
CA LYS A 118 15.89 13.74 -0.82
C LYS A 118 16.58 13.86 -2.17
N SER A 119 17.56 14.76 -2.30
CA SER A 119 18.35 14.91 -3.52
C SER A 119 19.02 13.60 -3.92
N LYS A 120 19.57 12.85 -2.96
CA LYS A 120 20.33 11.62 -3.17
C LYS A 120 19.49 10.43 -3.61
N TYR A 121 18.41 10.13 -2.91
CA TYR A 121 17.65 8.88 -3.12
C TYR A 121 16.33 9.05 -3.87
N GLN A 122 15.66 10.20 -3.70
CA GLN A 122 14.35 10.49 -4.31
C GLN A 122 14.49 11.22 -5.64
N MET A 123 15.41 12.18 -5.75
CA MET A 123 15.70 12.90 -7.00
C MET A 123 16.86 12.29 -7.80
N LEU A 124 17.60 11.33 -7.21
CA LEU A 124 18.79 10.69 -7.79
C LEU A 124 19.84 11.70 -8.32
N ALA A 125 19.95 12.87 -7.71
CA ALA A 125 20.67 14.04 -8.23
C ALA A 125 22.20 13.89 -8.32
N PHE A 126 22.75 12.76 -7.88
CA PHE A 126 24.19 12.47 -7.87
C PHE A 126 24.60 11.16 -8.54
N VAL A 127 23.66 10.40 -9.14
CA VAL A 127 24.01 9.15 -9.85
C VAL A 127 24.68 9.43 -11.20
N HIS A 128 25.41 8.45 -11.76
CA HIS A 128 26.07 8.62 -13.07
C HIS A 128 25.06 8.78 -14.22
N ARG A 129 23.94 8.04 -14.18
CA ARG A 129 22.82 8.11 -15.13
C ARG A 129 21.54 7.82 -14.37
N LEU A 130 20.47 8.54 -14.69
CA LEU A 130 19.13 8.22 -14.19
C LEU A 130 18.65 6.86 -14.73
N PRO A 131 17.66 6.22 -14.09
CA PRO A 131 16.99 5.05 -14.64
C PRO A 131 16.42 5.30 -16.03
N CYS A 132 16.27 4.25 -16.84
CA CYS A 132 15.43 4.33 -18.03
C CYS A 132 13.98 4.68 -17.62
N ARG A 133 13.29 5.46 -18.45
CA ARG A 133 11.85 5.71 -18.32
C ARG A 133 11.11 4.45 -18.74
N ASP A 134 9.93 4.19 -18.19
CA ASP A 134 9.17 2.96 -18.44
C ASP A 134 8.77 2.78 -19.92
N ASP A 135 8.69 3.88 -20.68
CA ASP A 135 8.51 3.89 -22.14
C ASP A 135 9.69 3.27 -22.92
N ASP A 136 10.92 3.28 -22.37
CA ASP A 136 12.13 2.72 -23.00
C ASP A 136 12.30 1.24 -22.66
N SER A 137 11.32 0.45 -23.12
CA SER A 137 11.26 -1.00 -22.95
C SER A 137 12.55 -1.70 -23.46
N THR A 138 13.18 -1.15 -24.49
CA THR A 138 14.44 -1.65 -25.06
C THR A 138 15.62 -1.54 -24.12
N ALA A 139 15.88 -0.37 -23.53
CA ALA A 139 16.97 -0.19 -22.58
C ALA A 139 16.73 -0.99 -21.30
N ALA A 140 15.49 -1.01 -20.80
CA ALA A 140 15.09 -1.81 -19.65
C ALA A 140 15.34 -3.32 -19.88
N ALA A 141 14.98 -3.84 -21.05
CA ALA A 141 15.21 -5.25 -21.41
C ALA A 141 16.71 -5.58 -21.49
N ASP A 142 17.54 -4.73 -22.09
CA ASP A 142 18.98 -4.98 -22.21
C ASP A 142 19.75 -4.85 -20.90
N LEU A 143 19.35 -3.93 -20.02
CA LEU A 143 19.83 -3.88 -18.62
C LEU A 143 19.42 -5.16 -17.85
N SER A 144 18.23 -5.68 -18.12
CA SER A 144 17.72 -6.90 -17.46
C SER A 144 18.41 -8.18 -17.96
N LYS A 145 18.77 -8.27 -19.25
CA LYS A 145 19.65 -9.33 -19.80
C LYS A 145 21.05 -9.29 -19.19
N GLN A 146 21.58 -8.10 -18.93
CA GLN A 146 22.86 -7.91 -18.22
C GLN A 146 22.75 -8.38 -16.76
N LEU A 147 21.67 -8.03 -16.05
CA LEU A 147 21.41 -8.48 -14.68
C LEU A 147 21.33 -10.00 -14.60
N HIS A 148 20.51 -10.62 -15.47
CA HIS A 148 20.37 -12.08 -15.62
C HIS A 148 21.71 -12.81 -15.74
N SER A 149 22.65 -12.20 -16.48
CA SER A 149 23.97 -12.78 -16.73
C SER A 149 24.99 -12.51 -15.59
N SER A 150 24.81 -11.41 -14.85
CA SER A 150 25.73 -10.93 -13.80
C SER A 150 25.55 -11.65 -12.45
N VAL A 151 24.30 -11.96 -12.07
CA VAL A 151 23.94 -12.57 -10.78
C VAL A 151 24.46 -14.01 -10.58
N ARG A 152 25.07 -14.59 -11.62
CA ARG A 152 25.87 -15.82 -11.56
C ARG A 152 27.19 -15.66 -10.79
N THR A 153 27.59 -14.42 -10.49
CA THR A 153 28.84 -14.06 -9.79
C THR A 153 28.56 -13.26 -8.53
N GLY A 154 29.49 -13.26 -7.56
CA GLY A 154 29.33 -12.57 -6.29
C GLY A 154 29.41 -11.04 -6.33
N ASN A 155 29.43 -10.40 -7.51
CA ASN A 155 29.53 -8.94 -7.62
C ASN A 155 28.15 -8.28 -7.41
N LEU A 156 27.84 -8.00 -6.13
CA LEU A 156 26.63 -7.29 -5.72
C LEU A 156 26.60 -5.85 -6.22
N GLU A 157 27.75 -5.18 -6.33
CA GLU A 157 27.83 -3.76 -6.73
C GLU A 157 27.38 -3.57 -8.19
N THR A 158 27.82 -4.46 -9.10
CA THR A 158 27.32 -4.49 -10.49
C THR A 158 25.82 -4.75 -10.56
N CYS A 159 25.29 -5.66 -9.73
CA CYS A 159 23.87 -6.01 -9.77
C CYS A 159 22.99 -4.88 -9.18
N LEU A 160 23.40 -4.28 -8.06
CA LEU A 160 22.76 -3.07 -7.51
C LEU A 160 22.81 -1.90 -8.50
N ARG A 161 23.94 -1.72 -9.21
CA ARG A 161 24.07 -0.68 -10.23
C ARG A 161 23.11 -0.90 -11.41
N LEU A 162 22.96 -2.14 -11.89
CA LEU A 162 21.99 -2.47 -12.95
C LEU A 162 20.54 -2.25 -12.48
N LEU A 163 20.19 -2.70 -11.28
CA LEU A 163 18.89 -2.44 -10.66
C LEU A 163 18.62 -0.93 -10.51
N SER A 164 19.62 -0.13 -10.12
CA SER A 164 19.52 1.34 -10.02
C SER A 164 19.35 2.07 -11.36
N LEU A 165 19.57 1.38 -12.49
CA LEU A 165 19.37 1.91 -13.85
C LEU A 165 18.04 1.47 -14.47
N GLY A 166 17.25 0.63 -13.79
CA GLY A 166 15.97 0.11 -14.29
C GLY A 166 15.99 -1.35 -14.76
N ALA A 167 17.03 -2.13 -14.45
CA ALA A 167 16.96 -3.58 -14.66
C ALA A 167 15.88 -4.22 -13.76
N GLN A 168 15.05 -5.09 -14.33
CA GLN A 168 13.94 -5.73 -13.60
C GLN A 168 14.42 -7.02 -12.92
N ALA A 169 14.26 -7.12 -11.59
CA ALA A 169 14.69 -8.29 -10.82
C ALA A 169 13.89 -9.58 -11.19
N ASN A 170 12.63 -9.41 -11.57
CA ASN A 170 11.74 -10.48 -12.05
C ASN A 170 11.79 -10.73 -13.57
N TYR A 171 12.74 -10.15 -14.30
CA TYR A 171 12.83 -10.27 -15.77
C TYR A 171 12.83 -11.72 -16.25
N PHE A 172 11.84 -12.11 -17.05
CA PHE A 172 11.79 -13.43 -17.67
C PHE A 172 12.56 -13.43 -19.00
N HIS A 173 13.69 -14.13 -19.08
CA HIS A 173 14.55 -14.11 -20.26
C HIS A 173 13.99 -15.00 -21.38
N PRO A 174 13.52 -14.47 -22.53
CA PRO A 174 12.72 -15.24 -23.50
C PRO A 174 13.45 -16.49 -24.04
N GLU A 175 14.71 -16.33 -24.43
CA GLU A 175 15.53 -17.42 -25.02
C GLU A 175 15.98 -18.49 -24.02
N LYS A 176 16.01 -18.17 -22.71
CA LYS A 176 16.55 -19.05 -21.65
C LYS A 176 15.43 -19.61 -20.76
N GLY A 177 14.23 -19.06 -20.85
CA GLY A 177 13.04 -19.51 -20.12
C GLY A 177 13.09 -19.32 -18.60
N ASN A 178 13.90 -18.40 -18.06
CA ASN A 178 14.08 -18.23 -16.61
C ASN A 178 14.46 -16.81 -16.18
N THR A 179 14.30 -16.52 -14.89
CA THR A 179 14.57 -15.20 -14.27
C THR A 179 15.98 -15.12 -13.64
N PRO A 180 16.52 -13.92 -13.33
CA PRO A 180 17.78 -13.77 -12.60
C PRO A 180 17.86 -14.58 -11.31
N LEU A 181 16.75 -14.71 -10.57
CA LEU A 181 16.72 -15.45 -9.30
C LEU A 181 16.97 -16.95 -9.48
N HIS A 182 16.52 -17.55 -10.60
CA HIS A 182 16.84 -18.94 -10.96
C HIS A 182 18.35 -19.13 -11.15
N ILE A 183 19.02 -18.16 -11.78
CA ILE A 183 20.47 -18.19 -12.04
C ILE A 183 21.24 -18.03 -10.72
N ALA A 184 20.85 -17.08 -9.87
CA ALA A 184 21.45 -16.89 -8.55
C ALA A 184 21.29 -18.14 -7.66
N ALA A 185 20.09 -18.73 -7.61
CA ALA A 185 19.79 -19.94 -6.85
C ALA A 185 20.59 -21.16 -7.33
N LYS A 186 20.64 -21.39 -8.65
CA LYS A 186 21.42 -22.48 -9.27
C LYS A 186 22.94 -22.34 -9.08
N ALA A 187 23.43 -21.11 -8.86
CA ALA A 187 24.85 -20.80 -8.65
C ALA A 187 25.22 -20.56 -7.17
N GLY A 188 24.30 -20.81 -6.23
CA GLY A 188 24.55 -20.66 -4.79
C GLY A 188 24.82 -19.22 -4.34
N GLN A 189 24.43 -18.21 -5.13
CA GLN A 189 24.76 -16.81 -4.88
C GLN A 189 23.80 -16.17 -3.87
N VAL A 190 23.93 -16.57 -2.59
CA VAL A 190 23.02 -16.20 -1.49
C VAL A 190 22.75 -14.68 -1.42
N CYS A 191 23.80 -13.86 -1.40
CA CYS A 191 23.62 -12.40 -1.34
C CYS A 191 23.03 -11.79 -2.63
N GLN A 192 23.18 -12.44 -3.79
CA GLN A 192 22.50 -12.00 -5.02
C GLN A 192 21.01 -12.31 -4.96
N ALA A 193 20.64 -13.48 -4.41
CA ALA A 193 19.24 -13.84 -4.19
C ALA A 193 18.56 -12.86 -3.22
N GLU A 194 19.17 -12.55 -2.07
CA GLU A 194 18.66 -11.53 -1.14
C GLU A 194 18.49 -10.16 -1.82
N LEU A 195 19.48 -9.70 -2.59
CA LEU A 195 19.41 -8.42 -3.31
C LEU A 195 18.28 -8.40 -4.35
N LEU A 196 18.13 -9.47 -5.14
CA LEU A 196 17.06 -9.61 -6.12
C LEU A 196 15.68 -9.60 -5.44
N CYS A 197 15.49 -10.32 -4.34
CA CYS A 197 14.21 -10.37 -3.63
C CYS A 197 13.88 -9.05 -2.90
N VAL A 198 14.88 -8.32 -2.40
CA VAL A 198 14.72 -6.94 -1.88
C VAL A 198 14.23 -5.96 -2.97
N TYR A 199 14.54 -6.27 -4.23
CA TYR A 199 14.01 -5.61 -5.44
C TYR A 199 12.81 -6.33 -6.07
N GLY A 200 12.11 -7.19 -5.31
CA GLY A 200 10.84 -7.80 -5.70
C GLY A 200 10.91 -9.08 -6.54
N ALA A 201 12.08 -9.72 -6.67
CA ALA A 201 12.16 -11.03 -7.34
C ALA A 201 11.42 -12.12 -6.57
N ASP A 202 10.58 -12.89 -7.25
CA ASP A 202 9.69 -13.91 -6.66
C ASP A 202 10.36 -15.31 -6.61
N PRO A 203 10.51 -15.93 -5.42
CA PRO A 203 10.97 -17.32 -5.27
C PRO A 203 9.94 -18.39 -5.70
N GLY A 204 8.68 -18.02 -5.88
CA GLY A 204 7.59 -18.88 -6.35
C GLY A 204 7.51 -19.02 -7.87
N ALA A 205 7.98 -18.02 -8.63
CA ALA A 205 7.88 -17.94 -10.08
C ALA A 205 8.52 -19.17 -10.77
N PRO A 206 7.79 -19.90 -11.65
CA PRO A 206 8.35 -21.03 -12.38
C PRO A 206 9.13 -20.61 -13.63
N ASP A 207 10.14 -21.40 -14.00
CA ASP A 207 10.79 -21.36 -15.31
C ASP A 207 9.96 -22.09 -16.40
N SER A 208 10.42 -22.06 -17.66
CA SER A 208 9.79 -22.79 -18.78
C SER A 208 9.78 -24.32 -18.63
N ASN A 209 10.41 -24.87 -17.59
CA ASN A 209 10.37 -26.29 -17.23
C ASN A 209 9.46 -26.56 -16.01
N GLY A 210 8.73 -25.55 -15.52
CA GLY A 210 7.90 -25.63 -14.32
C GLY A 210 8.68 -25.61 -13.00
N LYS A 211 9.98 -25.31 -13.01
CA LYS A 211 10.85 -25.30 -11.82
C LYS A 211 11.04 -23.88 -11.30
N THR A 212 10.83 -23.69 -9.99
CA THR A 212 11.10 -22.41 -9.32
C THR A 212 12.58 -22.28 -8.89
N PRO A 213 13.07 -21.10 -8.47
CA PRO A 213 14.43 -20.93 -7.93
C PRO A 213 14.76 -21.87 -6.78
N ILE A 214 13.80 -22.15 -5.88
CA ILE A 214 13.96 -23.09 -4.75
C ILE A 214 14.32 -24.49 -5.25
N HIS A 215 13.69 -24.95 -6.35
CA HIS A 215 14.00 -26.26 -6.95
C HIS A 215 15.45 -26.31 -7.47
N TYR A 216 15.96 -25.22 -8.06
CA TYR A 216 17.34 -25.15 -8.53
C TYR A 216 18.35 -25.07 -7.38
N ALA A 217 18.06 -24.34 -6.30
CA ALA A 217 18.90 -24.34 -5.10
C ALA A 217 19.01 -25.75 -4.50
N ARG A 218 17.89 -26.46 -4.33
CA ARG A 218 17.87 -27.87 -3.85
C ARG A 218 18.60 -28.82 -4.81
N GLN A 219 18.38 -28.71 -6.12
CA GLN A 219 19.05 -29.55 -7.12
C GLN A 219 20.57 -29.30 -7.19
N ALA A 220 21.05 -28.09 -6.89
CA ALA A 220 22.47 -27.76 -6.81
C ALA A 220 23.11 -28.07 -5.43
N GLY A 221 22.34 -28.56 -4.45
CA GLY A 221 22.81 -28.87 -3.10
C GLY A 221 22.87 -27.68 -2.14
N HIS A 222 22.39 -26.50 -2.55
CA HIS A 222 22.38 -25.28 -1.73
C HIS A 222 21.16 -25.23 -0.81
N GLN A 223 21.09 -26.14 0.17
CA GLN A 223 19.92 -26.30 1.04
C GLN A 223 19.62 -25.05 1.88
N ASP A 224 20.64 -24.41 2.46
CA ASP A 224 20.46 -23.18 3.25
C ASP A 224 19.84 -22.04 2.40
N LEU A 225 20.19 -21.98 1.11
CA LEU A 225 19.62 -21.02 0.17
C LEU A 225 18.19 -21.41 -0.25
N ALA A 226 17.88 -22.70 -0.37
CA ALA A 226 16.53 -23.16 -0.65
C ALA A 226 15.57 -22.87 0.50
N ASP A 227 16.00 -23.10 1.74
CA ASP A 227 15.24 -22.80 2.95
C ASP A 227 15.08 -21.28 3.10
N ARG A 228 16.14 -20.49 2.88
CA ARG A 228 16.06 -19.03 2.93
C ARG A 228 15.18 -18.43 1.83
N LEU A 229 15.20 -19.00 0.61
CA LEU A 229 14.26 -18.60 -0.45
C LEU A 229 12.81 -18.94 -0.10
N MET A 230 12.58 -20.02 0.65
CA MET A 230 11.25 -20.37 1.16
C MET A 230 10.79 -19.40 2.26
N GLU A 231 11.65 -18.99 3.19
CA GLU A 231 11.34 -17.88 4.12
C GLU A 231 10.99 -16.58 3.38
N ILE A 232 11.73 -16.25 2.31
CA ILE A 232 11.48 -15.04 1.52
C ILE A 232 10.12 -15.12 0.79
N GLN A 233 9.74 -16.31 0.29
CA GLN A 233 8.45 -16.52 -0.37
C GLN A 233 7.25 -16.21 0.55
N TYR A 234 7.38 -16.44 1.86
CA TYR A 234 6.33 -16.21 2.85
C TYR A 234 6.54 -14.97 3.73
N GLU A 235 7.63 -14.19 3.56
CA GLU A 235 8.02 -13.06 4.45
C GLU A 235 6.87 -12.07 4.69
N LEU A 236 5.97 -11.87 3.73
CA LEU A 236 4.76 -11.06 3.89
C LEU A 236 3.85 -11.65 5.00
N THR A 237 3.36 -12.87 4.81
CA THR A 237 2.46 -13.54 5.76
C THR A 237 3.14 -13.89 7.08
N ASP A 238 4.43 -14.21 7.03
CA ASP A 238 5.28 -14.41 8.21
C ASP A 238 5.30 -13.18 9.12
N ARG A 239 5.50 -12.00 8.53
CA ARG A 239 5.56 -10.74 9.30
C ARG A 239 4.19 -10.35 9.83
N LEU A 240 3.14 -10.54 9.04
CA LEU A 240 1.75 -10.36 9.49
C LEU A 240 1.40 -11.26 10.68
N ALA A 241 1.82 -12.53 10.67
CA ALA A 241 1.63 -13.45 11.79
C ALA A 241 2.52 -13.07 13.00
N PHE A 242 3.78 -12.73 12.77
CA PHE A 242 4.74 -12.35 13.81
C PHE A 242 4.28 -11.09 14.57
N TYR A 243 3.78 -10.07 13.86
CA TYR A 243 3.25 -8.83 14.44
C TYR A 243 2.13 -9.08 15.46
N LEU A 244 1.30 -10.12 15.28
CA LEU A 244 0.19 -10.45 16.19
C LEU A 244 0.53 -11.45 17.29
N CYS A 245 1.45 -12.39 17.07
CA CYS A 245 1.70 -13.49 18.02
C CYS A 245 3.17 -13.76 18.38
N GLY A 246 4.12 -12.99 17.84
CA GLY A 246 5.56 -13.14 18.10
C GLY A 246 6.17 -14.44 17.58
N ARG A 247 5.50 -15.13 16.64
CA ARG A 247 5.91 -16.43 16.09
C ARG A 247 5.87 -16.42 14.57
N LYS A 248 6.79 -17.14 13.93
CA LYS A 248 6.79 -17.46 12.50
C LYS A 248 6.41 -18.95 12.28
N PRO A 249 5.85 -19.32 11.11
CA PRO A 249 5.53 -20.71 10.76
C PRO A 249 6.80 -21.57 10.59
N ASP A 250 6.70 -22.88 10.82
CA ASP A 250 7.80 -23.82 10.52
C ASP A 250 7.69 -24.36 9.08
N HIS A 251 8.32 -23.65 8.16
CA HIS A 251 8.36 -24.03 6.75
C HIS A 251 9.07 -25.36 6.49
N LYS A 252 10.00 -25.80 7.36
CA LYS A 252 10.76 -27.04 7.16
C LYS A 252 9.88 -28.27 7.37
N ASN A 253 8.92 -28.16 8.27
CA ASN A 253 7.85 -29.14 8.50
C ASN A 253 6.60 -28.90 7.62
N GLY A 254 6.70 -28.07 6.56
CA GLY A 254 5.61 -27.79 5.62
C GLY A 254 4.51 -26.88 6.17
N GLN A 255 4.68 -26.29 7.36
CA GLN A 255 3.75 -25.30 7.88
C GLN A 255 4.13 -23.90 7.35
N HIS A 256 3.43 -23.45 6.33
CA HIS A 256 3.67 -22.14 5.71
C HIS A 256 2.79 -21.00 6.25
N PHE A 257 1.82 -21.29 7.13
CA PHE A 257 0.93 -20.29 7.72
C PHE A 257 0.70 -20.51 9.22
N ILE A 258 0.60 -19.40 9.95
CA ILE A 258 0.00 -19.31 11.28
C ILE A 258 -1.20 -18.37 11.16
N ILE A 259 -2.36 -18.80 11.67
CA ILE A 259 -3.57 -17.97 11.75
C ILE A 259 -3.82 -17.69 13.24
N PRO A 260 -3.58 -16.46 13.74
CA PRO A 260 -3.89 -16.10 15.12
C PRO A 260 -5.40 -16.17 15.40
N GLN A 261 -5.76 -16.49 16.65
CA GLN A 261 -7.14 -16.42 17.14
C GLN A 261 -7.32 -15.17 18.01
N MET A 262 -8.46 -14.49 17.88
CA MET A 262 -8.85 -13.39 18.77
C MET A 262 -9.35 -13.97 20.10
N ALA A 263 -8.98 -13.32 21.21
CA ALA A 263 -9.39 -13.73 22.55
C ALA A 263 -10.92 -13.73 22.74
N ASP A 264 -11.60 -12.77 22.12
CA ASP A 264 -13.06 -12.56 22.22
C ASP A 264 -13.87 -13.49 21.29
N SER A 265 -13.33 -14.64 20.89
CA SER A 265 -13.98 -15.58 19.96
C SER A 265 -15.26 -16.26 20.47
N SER A 266 -15.66 -15.96 21.72
CA SER A 266 -16.97 -16.29 22.29
C SER A 266 -18.08 -15.26 22.00
N LEU A 267 -17.75 -14.08 21.47
CA LEU A 267 -18.73 -13.12 20.99
C LEU A 267 -18.97 -13.34 19.48
N GLU A 268 -20.21 -13.19 19.03
CA GLU A 268 -20.52 -13.31 17.60
C GLU A 268 -19.67 -12.33 16.77
N LEU A 269 -19.00 -12.85 15.74
CA LEU A 269 -18.44 -12.04 14.66
C LEU A 269 -19.55 -11.13 14.13
N THR A 270 -19.37 -9.82 14.31
CA THR A 270 -20.38 -8.83 13.91
C THR A 270 -20.72 -8.97 12.43
N GLU A 271 -21.97 -8.72 12.05
CA GLU A 271 -22.35 -8.79 10.62
C GLU A 271 -21.51 -7.84 9.75
N PHE A 272 -21.03 -6.74 10.33
CA PHE A 272 -20.04 -5.86 9.69
C PHE A 272 -18.71 -6.58 9.41
N ALA A 273 -18.14 -7.30 10.37
CA ALA A 273 -16.92 -8.10 10.16
C ALA A 273 -17.15 -9.24 9.15
N LYS A 274 -18.28 -9.97 9.26
CA LYS A 274 -18.69 -11.00 8.27
C LYS A 274 -18.87 -10.41 6.87
N ALA A 275 -19.32 -9.16 6.74
CA ALA A 275 -19.47 -8.47 5.45
C ALA A 275 -18.12 -7.95 4.90
N ALA A 276 -17.25 -7.41 5.77
CA ALA A 276 -15.90 -6.99 5.40
C ALA A 276 -15.06 -8.18 4.89
N LYS A 277 -15.11 -9.32 5.58
CA LYS A 277 -14.46 -10.57 5.15
C LYS A 277 -14.97 -11.07 3.80
N ARG A 278 -16.29 -11.01 3.56
CA ARG A 278 -16.88 -11.33 2.24
C ARG A 278 -16.38 -10.39 1.14
N LYS A 279 -16.17 -9.10 1.42
CA LYS A 279 -15.57 -8.15 0.46
C LYS A 279 -14.09 -8.42 0.18
N LEU A 280 -13.30 -8.77 1.20
CA LEU A 280 -11.90 -9.21 1.03
C LEU A 280 -11.83 -10.46 0.14
N GLN A 281 -12.72 -11.43 0.38
CA GLN A 281 -12.80 -12.67 -0.39
C GLN A 281 -13.20 -12.46 -1.85
N SER A 282 -13.96 -11.40 -2.17
CA SER A 282 -14.34 -11.06 -3.55
C SER A 282 -13.24 -10.40 -4.38
N LEU A 283 -12.09 -10.04 -3.79
CA LEU A 283 -10.94 -9.52 -4.55
C LEU A 283 -10.30 -10.63 -5.41
N SER A 284 -9.86 -10.26 -6.62
CA SER A 284 -8.93 -11.07 -7.41
C SER A 284 -7.59 -11.22 -6.68
N ASP A 285 -6.81 -12.25 -7.02
CA ASP A 285 -5.54 -12.51 -6.32
C ASP A 285 -4.57 -11.32 -6.42
N HIS A 286 -4.48 -10.67 -7.59
CA HIS A 286 -3.70 -9.45 -7.77
C HIS A 286 -4.13 -8.30 -6.84
N LEU A 287 -5.44 -7.98 -6.77
CA LEU A 287 -5.94 -6.90 -5.89
C LEU A 287 -5.83 -7.27 -4.41
N PHE A 288 -5.88 -8.56 -4.08
CA PHE A 288 -5.63 -9.07 -2.74
C PHE A 288 -4.16 -8.92 -2.35
N GLU A 289 -3.21 -9.26 -3.25
CA GLU A 289 -1.77 -9.05 -3.05
C GLU A 289 -1.43 -7.57 -2.89
N GLU A 290 -2.05 -6.69 -3.69
CA GLU A 290 -1.89 -5.23 -3.56
C GLU A 290 -2.29 -4.71 -2.17
N LEU A 291 -3.42 -5.18 -1.64
CA LEU A 291 -3.90 -4.86 -0.29
C LEU A 291 -3.02 -5.50 0.80
N ALA A 292 -2.56 -6.73 0.60
CA ALA A 292 -1.67 -7.42 1.52
C ALA A 292 -0.31 -6.72 1.64
N MET A 293 0.23 -6.18 0.54
CA MET A 293 1.41 -5.31 0.54
C MET A 293 1.16 -3.97 1.25
N ASP A 294 -0.01 -3.35 1.02
CA ASP A 294 -0.36 -2.09 1.69
C ASP A 294 -0.52 -2.25 3.22
N VAL A 295 -1.00 -3.42 3.69
CA VAL A 295 -1.06 -3.77 5.13
C VAL A 295 0.30 -4.19 5.69
N TYR A 296 1.13 -4.90 4.92
CA TYR A 296 2.52 -5.20 5.28
C TYR A 296 3.33 -3.91 5.50
N ASP A 297 3.16 -2.91 4.65
CA ASP A 297 3.78 -1.59 4.80
C ASP A 297 3.37 -0.90 6.11
N GLU A 298 2.09 -0.98 6.51
CA GLU A 298 1.63 -0.40 7.78
C GLU A 298 2.15 -1.20 9.00
N VAL A 299 2.33 -2.52 8.90
CA VAL A 299 3.05 -3.31 9.92
C VAL A 299 4.51 -2.87 10.02
N ASP A 300 5.21 -2.72 8.89
CA ASP A 300 6.59 -2.21 8.85
C ASP A 300 6.71 -0.83 9.48
N ARG A 301 5.73 0.05 9.25
CA ARG A 301 5.65 1.38 9.87
C ARG A 301 5.43 1.29 11.39
N ARG A 302 4.44 0.51 11.86
CA ARG A 302 4.11 0.36 13.29
C ARG A 302 5.25 -0.28 14.09
N GLU A 303 5.92 -1.29 13.54
CA GLU A 303 7.12 -1.90 14.15
C GLU A 303 8.29 -0.90 14.18
N THR A 304 8.54 -0.18 13.07
CA THR A 304 9.62 0.82 12.99
C THR A 304 9.39 1.98 13.96
N ASP A 305 8.15 2.42 14.17
CA ASP A 305 7.79 3.44 15.16
C ASP A 305 8.07 2.96 16.60
N ALA A 306 7.72 1.72 16.92
CA ALA A 306 8.00 1.13 18.23
C ALA A 306 9.52 1.02 18.49
N VAL A 307 10.30 0.61 17.48
CA VAL A 307 11.77 0.59 17.57
C VAL A 307 12.33 2.00 17.71
N TRP A 308 11.83 2.98 16.94
CA TRP A 308 12.26 4.38 17.02
C TRP A 308 12.04 4.97 18.41
N LEU A 309 10.86 4.77 19.00
CA LEU A 309 10.54 5.19 20.37
C LEU A 309 11.44 4.51 21.42
N ALA A 310 11.89 3.28 21.17
CA ALA A 310 12.77 2.52 22.05
C ALA A 310 14.27 2.85 21.90
N THR A 311 14.71 3.51 20.81
CA THR A 311 16.14 3.77 20.54
C THR A 311 16.53 5.24 20.45
N GLN A 312 15.56 6.17 20.37
CA GLN A 312 15.81 7.60 20.46
C GLN A 312 15.93 8.13 21.90
N ASN A 313 16.77 9.14 22.08
CA ASN A 313 16.79 9.94 23.30
C ASN A 313 15.55 10.84 23.36
N HIS A 314 15.02 11.11 24.56
CA HIS A 314 13.84 11.97 24.75
C HIS A 314 13.94 13.33 24.03
N SER A 315 15.12 13.94 23.98
CA SER A 315 15.34 15.22 23.27
C SER A 315 15.08 15.15 21.76
N THR A 316 15.25 13.99 21.13
CA THR A 316 14.99 13.77 19.69
C THR A 316 13.51 13.50 19.42
N LEU A 317 12.80 12.91 20.39
CA LEU A 317 11.38 12.61 20.28
C LEU A 317 10.48 13.85 20.44
N VAL A 318 10.94 14.86 21.18
CA VAL A 318 10.22 16.14 21.36
C VAL A 318 10.37 17.06 20.13
N THR A 319 11.36 16.85 19.27
CA THR A 319 11.48 17.59 18.00
C THR A 319 10.62 16.94 16.91
N GLU A 320 9.42 17.50 16.68
CA GLU A 320 8.32 16.96 15.87
C GLU A 320 8.68 16.56 14.41
N THR A 321 9.79 17.05 13.87
CA THR A 321 10.16 17.01 12.45
C THR A 321 10.53 15.62 11.88
N THR A 322 10.41 14.54 12.67
CA THR A 322 10.76 13.16 12.26
C THR A 322 9.66 12.12 12.55
N VAL A 323 8.46 12.56 12.94
CA VAL A 323 7.30 11.66 13.13
C VAL A 323 6.65 11.32 11.78
N VAL A 324 6.33 10.05 11.56
CA VAL A 324 5.69 9.56 10.31
C VAL A 324 4.35 8.88 10.69
N PRO A 325 3.29 9.68 10.95
CA PRO A 325 2.06 9.20 11.60
C PRO A 325 1.20 8.28 10.72
N PHE A 326 1.48 8.23 9.41
CA PHE A 326 0.83 7.37 8.42
C PHE A 326 1.81 7.09 7.28
N LEU A 327 1.49 6.12 6.41
CA LEU A 327 2.35 5.76 5.29
C LEU A 327 2.65 6.95 4.35
N PRO A 328 3.94 7.24 4.04
CA PRO A 328 4.31 8.25 3.06
C PRO A 328 3.70 7.98 1.68
N VAL A 329 3.40 9.07 0.97
CA VAL A 329 2.87 9.02 -0.40
C VAL A 329 3.91 8.40 -1.34
N ASN A 330 3.50 7.39 -2.11
CA ASN A 330 4.26 6.90 -3.26
C ASN A 330 3.78 7.62 -4.53
N PRO A 331 4.63 8.36 -5.25
CA PRO A 331 4.25 9.01 -6.51
C PRO A 331 3.73 8.05 -7.59
N GLU A 332 4.20 6.79 -7.58
CA GLU A 332 3.81 5.78 -8.56
C GLU A 332 2.42 5.15 -8.28
N TYR A 333 1.78 5.51 -7.17
CA TYR A 333 0.45 5.01 -6.80
C TYR A 333 -0.63 6.07 -6.99
N SER A 334 -1.83 5.64 -7.41
CA SER A 334 -2.98 6.54 -7.52
C SER A 334 -3.31 7.22 -6.19
N SER A 335 -3.98 8.38 -6.27
CA SER A 335 -4.42 9.12 -5.07
C SER A 335 -5.36 8.29 -4.19
N THR A 336 -6.19 7.44 -4.82
CA THR A 336 -7.07 6.47 -4.15
C THR A 336 -6.27 5.43 -3.34
N ARG A 337 -5.22 4.82 -3.93
CA ARG A 337 -4.40 3.83 -3.22
C ARG A 337 -3.57 4.46 -2.10
N ASN A 338 -2.97 5.63 -2.35
CA ASN A 338 -2.27 6.39 -1.31
C ASN A 338 -3.21 6.75 -0.14
N GLN A 339 -4.46 7.15 -0.41
CA GLN A 339 -5.45 7.38 0.64
C GLN A 339 -5.84 6.10 1.37
N GLY A 340 -5.95 4.96 0.66
CA GLY A 340 -6.18 3.64 1.27
C GLY A 340 -5.09 3.27 2.28
N ARG A 341 -3.82 3.32 1.83
CA ARG A 341 -2.62 3.11 2.66
C ARG A 341 -2.61 4.02 3.90
N GLN A 342 -2.90 5.31 3.73
CA GLN A 342 -2.93 6.27 4.85
C GLN A 342 -4.09 6.07 5.82
N LYS A 343 -5.23 5.52 5.36
CA LYS A 343 -6.35 5.15 6.24
C LYS A 343 -6.00 4.01 7.20
N LEU A 344 -5.07 3.11 6.85
CA LEU A 344 -4.67 2.00 7.73
C LEU A 344 -4.08 2.48 9.07
N ALA A 345 -3.42 3.64 9.10
CA ALA A 345 -2.93 4.26 10.33
C ALA A 345 -4.04 4.70 11.31
N ARG A 346 -5.29 4.83 10.84
CA ARG A 346 -6.46 5.15 11.68
C ARG A 346 -7.08 3.91 12.36
N PHE A 347 -6.72 2.70 11.94
CA PHE A 347 -7.28 1.47 12.51
C PHE A 347 -6.74 1.27 13.93
N ASN A 348 -7.64 1.10 14.89
CA ASN A 348 -7.29 0.71 16.25
C ASN A 348 -6.71 -0.71 16.31
N ALA A 349 -6.18 -1.12 17.46
CA ALA A 349 -5.49 -2.41 17.60
C ALA A 349 -6.38 -3.62 17.24
N HIS A 350 -7.67 -3.60 17.61
CA HIS A 350 -8.62 -4.68 17.35
C HIS A 350 -9.04 -4.72 15.87
N GLU A 351 -9.35 -3.57 15.27
CA GLU A 351 -9.68 -3.44 13.84
C GLU A 351 -8.52 -3.92 12.97
N PHE A 352 -7.30 -3.49 13.28
CA PHE A 352 -6.11 -3.84 12.52
C PHE A 352 -5.75 -5.33 12.68
N ALA A 353 -5.84 -5.88 13.89
CA ALA A 353 -5.64 -7.31 14.12
C ALA A 353 -6.66 -8.16 13.36
N THR A 354 -7.94 -7.74 13.33
CA THR A 354 -9.00 -8.42 12.56
C THR A 354 -8.67 -8.45 11.07
N LEU A 355 -8.28 -7.32 10.48
CA LEU A 355 -7.88 -7.22 9.07
C LEU A 355 -6.67 -8.13 8.76
N VAL A 356 -5.66 -8.15 9.64
CA VAL A 356 -4.46 -8.98 9.47
C VAL A 356 -4.78 -10.48 9.57
N ILE A 357 -5.64 -10.90 10.50
CA ILE A 357 -6.08 -12.31 10.63
C ILE A 357 -6.90 -12.74 9.40
N ASP A 358 -7.75 -11.86 8.88
CA ASP A 358 -8.52 -12.13 7.66
C ASP A 358 -7.61 -12.25 6.44
N ILE A 359 -6.62 -11.37 6.25
CA ILE A 359 -5.62 -11.48 5.17
C ILE A 359 -4.81 -12.78 5.28
N LEU A 360 -4.34 -13.15 6.47
CA LEU A 360 -3.64 -14.42 6.70
C LEU A 360 -4.52 -15.63 6.34
N SER A 361 -5.81 -15.57 6.69
CA SER A 361 -6.80 -16.62 6.37
C SER A 361 -7.08 -16.70 4.87
N ASP A 362 -7.14 -15.56 4.18
CA ASP A 362 -7.40 -15.47 2.75
C ASP A 362 -6.22 -15.97 1.92
N ALA A 363 -5.00 -15.55 2.27
CA ALA A 363 -3.76 -16.00 1.62
C ALA A 363 -3.61 -17.52 1.71
N LYS A 364 -3.89 -18.10 2.89
CA LYS A 364 -3.91 -19.56 3.07
C LYS A 364 -4.94 -20.24 2.16
N ARG A 365 -6.17 -19.73 2.07
CA ARG A 365 -7.20 -20.31 1.17
C ARG A 365 -6.76 -20.26 -0.30
N ARG A 366 -6.26 -19.10 -0.76
CA ARG A 366 -5.83 -18.87 -2.15
C ARG A 366 -4.72 -19.84 -2.54
N GLN A 367 -3.67 -19.97 -1.73
CA GLN A 367 -2.60 -20.95 -1.99
C GLN A 367 -3.09 -22.41 -1.95
N GLN A 368 -4.09 -22.74 -1.14
CA GLN A 368 -4.66 -24.09 -1.07
C GLN A 368 -5.59 -24.44 -2.25
N GLY A 369 -5.81 -23.52 -3.20
CA GLY A 369 -6.52 -23.81 -4.45
C GLY A 369 -8.03 -24.06 -4.32
N ASN A 370 -8.61 -23.88 -3.13
CA ASN A 370 -10.05 -23.98 -2.93
C ASN A 370 -10.74 -22.79 -3.58
N SER A 371 -11.33 -23.04 -4.75
CA SER A 371 -12.17 -22.09 -5.47
C SER A 371 -13.32 -21.59 -4.58
N VAL A 372 -13.69 -20.33 -4.76
CA VAL A 372 -14.95 -19.82 -4.18
C VAL A 372 -16.09 -20.54 -4.91
N SER A 373 -16.75 -21.48 -4.22
CA SER A 373 -17.96 -22.11 -4.72
C SER A 373 -19.04 -21.04 -4.89
N SER A 374 -19.26 -20.61 -6.12
CA SER A 374 -20.26 -19.59 -6.45
C SER A 374 -21.65 -20.06 -6.02
N PRO A 375 -22.45 -19.26 -5.28
CA PRO A 375 -23.81 -19.62 -4.88
C PRO A 375 -24.77 -19.49 -6.08
N LYS A 376 -24.62 -20.39 -7.06
CA LYS A 376 -25.47 -20.58 -8.23
C LYS A 376 -25.60 -22.07 -8.55
N ASP A 377 -26.15 -22.81 -7.60
CA ASP A 377 -26.93 -24.05 -7.76
C ASP A 377 -27.41 -24.49 -6.36
N ASN A 378 -28.74 -24.56 -6.15
CA ASN A 378 -29.51 -25.18 -5.03
C ASN A 378 -30.80 -24.43 -4.59
N VAL A 379 -31.56 -23.84 -5.53
CA VAL A 379 -33.00 -23.51 -5.39
C VAL A 379 -33.59 -23.58 -6.80
N GLU A 380 -34.68 -24.30 -7.14
CA GLU A 380 -35.48 -25.31 -6.43
C GLU A 380 -36.23 -26.15 -7.48
N VAL A 381 -36.48 -27.45 -7.24
CA VAL A 381 -37.56 -28.18 -7.94
C VAL A 381 -38.28 -29.14 -6.97
N PHE A 382 -39.12 -28.58 -6.09
CA PHE A 382 -40.19 -29.34 -5.42
C PHE A 382 -41.46 -28.49 -5.33
N PHE A 383 -42.36 -28.68 -6.31
CA PHE A 383 -43.62 -27.92 -6.39
C PHE A 383 -44.84 -28.83 -6.21
N LYS A 384 -45.79 -28.37 -5.37
CA LYS A 384 -47.24 -28.69 -5.31
C LYS A 384 -47.76 -29.89 -4.50
N SER A 385 -48.35 -29.53 -3.35
CA SER A 385 -49.72 -29.89 -2.88
C SER A 385 -49.98 -29.19 -1.52
N VAL A 386 -51.13 -28.64 -1.13
CA VAL A 386 -52.53 -28.45 -1.65
C VAL A 386 -52.98 -27.04 -1.15
N GLY A 387 -53.92 -26.26 -1.71
CA GLY A 387 -54.86 -26.39 -2.84
C GLY A 387 -56.32 -26.03 -2.43
N SER A 388 -57.11 -25.39 -3.32
CA SER A 388 -58.44 -24.76 -3.04
C SER A 388 -58.39 -23.44 -2.22
N ARG A 389 -59.27 -22.44 -2.41
CA ARG A 389 -60.43 -22.25 -3.33
C ARG A 389 -60.85 -20.76 -3.43
N HIS A 390 -61.24 -20.30 -4.63
CA HIS A 390 -62.00 -19.04 -4.95
C HIS A 390 -61.39 -17.67 -4.52
N GLY A 391 -61.67 -16.53 -5.16
CA GLY A 391 -62.34 -16.29 -6.45
C GLY A 391 -62.69 -14.80 -6.72
N SER A 392 -62.46 -14.34 -7.95
CA SER A 392 -62.93 -13.08 -8.61
C SER A 392 -62.37 -11.69 -8.23
N GLU A 393 -62.09 -10.94 -9.32
CA GLU A 393 -62.31 -9.50 -9.57
C GLU A 393 -61.34 -8.38 -9.09
N SER A 394 -60.70 -7.78 -10.11
CA SER A 394 -60.58 -6.32 -10.38
C SER A 394 -59.57 -5.43 -9.66
N GLN A 395 -58.73 -4.76 -10.48
CA GLN A 395 -58.22 -3.36 -10.44
C GLN A 395 -57.80 -2.76 -9.07
N GLU A 396 -56.64 -2.11 -8.91
CA GLU A 396 -56.13 -1.03 -9.78
C GLU A 396 -54.58 -0.88 -9.67
N ILE A 397 -54.01 0.25 -10.12
CA ILE A 397 -52.56 0.53 -10.21
C ILE A 397 -52.21 1.74 -9.31
N ASP A 398 -51.15 1.66 -8.49
CA ASP A 398 -50.24 2.81 -8.34
C ASP A 398 -48.84 2.48 -7.75
N GLN A 399 -47.97 3.50 -7.74
CA GLN A 399 -46.52 3.45 -7.46
C GLN A 399 -46.15 3.47 -5.96
N PRO A 400 -44.94 3.01 -5.57
CA PRO A 400 -44.31 3.33 -4.28
C PRO A 400 -43.51 4.64 -4.34
N ASP A 401 -43.68 5.50 -3.34
CA ASP A 401 -43.11 6.86 -3.28
C ASP A 401 -41.58 6.94 -3.10
N TYR A 402 -41.03 8.10 -3.47
CA TYR A 402 -39.62 8.45 -3.48
C TYR A 402 -39.36 9.68 -2.59
N ASP A 403 -38.96 9.47 -1.33
CA ASP A 403 -38.63 10.57 -0.41
C ASP A 403 -37.18 11.08 -0.64
N SER A 404 -37.00 12.40 -0.57
CA SER A 404 -35.79 13.09 -1.04
C SER A 404 -35.21 14.04 -0.01
N VAL A 405 -33.87 14.01 0.05
CA VAL A 405 -32.98 14.96 0.73
C VAL A 405 -33.53 16.39 0.81
N ALA A 406 -33.85 16.85 2.02
CA ALA A 406 -34.10 18.26 2.28
C ALA A 406 -32.79 19.06 2.16
N SER A 407 -32.84 20.16 1.41
CA SER A 407 -31.82 21.21 1.36
C SER A 407 -32.31 22.44 2.10
N ASP A 408 -31.40 23.22 2.67
CA ASP A 408 -31.70 24.45 3.41
C ASP A 408 -32.22 25.57 2.48
N GLU A 409 -33.33 26.21 2.84
CA GLU A 409 -33.65 27.61 2.49
C GLU A 409 -34.73 28.17 3.44
N ASP A 410 -34.68 29.47 3.73
CA ASP A 410 -35.39 30.11 4.86
C ASP A 410 -36.88 30.41 4.63
N THR A 411 -37.65 30.57 5.73
CA THR A 411 -38.82 31.48 5.73
C THR A 411 -39.17 31.99 7.13
N ASP A 412 -39.20 33.31 7.31
CA ASP A 412 -39.70 33.99 8.52
C ASP A 412 -41.22 33.85 8.68
N THR A 413 -41.73 33.72 9.92
CA THR A 413 -43.01 34.36 10.29
C THR A 413 -43.14 34.67 11.79
N ASP A 414 -43.61 35.89 12.07
CA ASP A 414 -43.77 36.57 13.36
C ASP A 414 -44.86 35.92 14.25
N LEU A 415 -44.57 35.67 15.55
CA LEU A 415 -45.55 35.89 16.64
C LEU A 415 -44.84 36.36 17.92
N ARG A 416 -45.52 37.23 18.68
CA ARG A 416 -44.90 38.18 19.61
C ARG A 416 -45.33 37.97 21.07
N VAL A 417 -44.44 38.36 22.01
CA VAL A 417 -44.63 39.47 22.99
C VAL A 417 -43.65 39.32 24.17
N GLY A 418 -42.88 40.37 24.48
CA GLY A 418 -42.06 40.44 25.70
C GLY A 418 -40.95 41.50 25.63
N LYS A 419 -41.22 42.74 26.08
CA LYS A 419 -40.26 43.87 26.05
C LYS A 419 -39.39 43.91 27.31
N ALA A 420 -38.07 44.15 27.15
CA ALA A 420 -37.33 45.20 27.88
C ALA A 420 -35.88 45.40 27.37
N ASP A 421 -35.58 46.61 26.91
CA ASP A 421 -34.33 47.36 27.00
C ASP A 421 -32.96 46.65 27.17
N ARG A 422 -32.22 46.50 26.06
CA ARG A 422 -31.01 47.33 25.83
C ARG A 422 -30.47 47.22 24.41
N ALA A 423 -30.34 48.36 23.73
CA ALA A 423 -29.61 48.47 22.47
C ALA A 423 -28.18 48.99 22.70
N LYS A 424 -27.16 48.33 22.12
CA LYS A 424 -25.89 48.97 21.72
C LYS A 424 -24.97 48.04 20.89
N SER A 425 -24.42 48.62 19.82
CA SER A 425 -23.27 48.19 19.00
C SER A 425 -23.38 46.93 18.13
N LEU A 426 -22.94 47.09 16.87
CA LEU A 426 -22.59 46.01 15.95
C LEU A 426 -21.09 45.62 16.12
N ASP A 427 -20.69 44.62 15.33
CA ASP A 427 -19.35 44.26 14.82
C ASP A 427 -18.24 43.79 15.76
N SER A 428 -17.70 42.60 15.43
CA SER A 428 -16.28 42.25 15.50
C SER A 428 -16.01 41.02 14.64
N ASP A 429 -15.03 41.10 13.73
CA ASP A 429 -14.64 40.02 12.80
C ASP A 429 -14.04 38.77 13.47
N LEU A 430 -14.03 37.66 12.72
CA LEU A 430 -13.16 36.51 12.97
C LEU A 430 -11.69 36.91 12.69
N SER A 431 -10.98 37.38 13.72
CA SER A 431 -9.57 37.74 13.66
C SER A 431 -8.70 36.69 14.37
N ASP A 432 -7.68 36.18 13.68
CA ASP A 432 -6.71 35.20 14.20
C ASP A 432 -5.69 35.90 15.12
N GLY A 433 -6.13 36.21 16.33
CA GLY A 433 -5.40 37.00 17.32
C GLY A 433 -4.45 36.19 18.21
N PRO A 434 -3.44 36.84 18.83
CA PRO A 434 -2.56 36.16 19.78
C PRO A 434 -3.34 35.70 21.01
N ILE A 435 -3.24 34.40 21.32
CA ILE A 435 -3.91 33.70 22.44
C ILE A 435 -3.85 34.55 23.72
N SER A 436 -5.01 34.78 24.35
CA SER A 436 -5.07 35.59 25.55
C SER A 436 -4.35 34.93 26.74
N VAL A 437 -3.87 35.75 27.66
CA VAL A 437 -3.22 35.26 28.89
C VAL A 437 -4.18 34.40 29.73
N GLN A 438 -5.50 34.60 29.59
CA GLN A 438 -6.54 33.81 30.25
C GLN A 438 -6.64 32.39 29.67
N GLU A 439 -6.78 32.26 28.34
CA GLU A 439 -6.83 30.96 27.65
C GLU A 439 -5.53 30.17 27.88
N PHE A 440 -4.38 30.83 27.84
CA PHE A 440 -3.10 30.22 28.19
C PHE A 440 -3.07 29.67 29.63
N LEU A 441 -3.68 30.39 30.59
CA LEU A 441 -3.75 29.95 31.98
C LEU A 441 -4.70 28.76 32.16
N GLU A 442 -5.82 28.73 31.42
CA GLU A 442 -6.78 27.62 31.43
C GLU A 442 -6.17 26.35 30.81
N VAL A 443 -5.50 26.46 29.66
CA VAL A 443 -4.76 25.35 29.05
C VAL A 443 -3.63 24.85 29.97
N LYS A 444 -2.90 25.76 30.63
CA LYS A 444 -1.86 25.40 31.60
C LYS A 444 -2.43 24.66 32.82
N ASN A 445 -3.58 25.07 33.32
CA ASN A 445 -4.25 24.40 34.44
C ASN A 445 -4.78 23.01 34.04
N ALA A 446 -5.35 22.88 32.83
CA ALA A 446 -5.77 21.60 32.28
C ALA A 446 -4.59 20.63 32.05
N LEU A 447 -3.45 21.14 31.57
CA LEU A 447 -2.22 20.36 31.40
C LEU A 447 -1.69 19.85 32.75
N SER A 448 -1.60 20.70 33.76
CA SER A 448 -1.18 20.33 35.13
C SER A 448 -2.09 19.26 35.75
N ALA A 449 -3.41 19.36 35.54
CA ALA A 449 -4.36 18.33 35.97
C ALA A 449 -4.16 16.99 35.23
N SER A 450 -3.82 17.04 33.94
CA SER A 450 -3.48 15.85 33.13
C SER A 450 -2.18 15.19 33.60
N GLU A 451 -1.12 15.97 33.84
CA GLU A 451 0.16 15.49 34.38
C GLU A 451 -0.02 14.78 35.73
N ALA A 452 -0.81 15.37 36.64
CA ALA A 452 -1.14 14.74 37.92
C ALA A 452 -1.88 13.40 37.74
N LYS A 453 -2.81 13.31 36.78
CA LYS A 453 -3.54 12.07 36.48
C LYS A 453 -2.64 11.00 35.85
N ILE A 454 -1.69 11.39 34.99
CA ILE A 454 -0.68 10.49 34.42
C ILE A 454 0.21 9.91 35.53
N GLN A 455 0.66 10.74 36.48
CA GLN A 455 1.46 10.26 37.63
C GLN A 455 0.68 9.28 38.51
N GLU A 456 -0.60 9.53 38.76
CA GLU A 456 -1.48 8.61 39.50
C GLU A 456 -1.64 7.27 38.77
N LEU A 457 -1.88 7.30 37.45
CA LEU A 457 -1.99 6.11 36.61
C LEU A 457 -0.68 5.31 36.55
N MET A 458 0.48 5.97 36.45
CA MET A 458 1.78 5.30 36.51
C MET A 458 1.99 4.58 37.84
N LYS A 459 1.60 5.22 38.96
CA LYS A 459 1.66 4.61 40.29
C LYS A 459 0.73 3.39 40.41
N ALA A 460 -0.51 3.50 39.92
CA ALA A 460 -1.45 2.38 39.88
C ALA A 460 -0.92 1.20 39.03
N ASN A 461 -0.33 1.48 37.87
CA ASN A 461 0.24 0.47 36.98
C ASN A 461 1.48 -0.22 37.59
N SER A 462 2.30 0.52 38.35
CA SER A 462 3.39 -0.05 39.14
C SER A 462 2.88 -1.02 40.20
N ASN A 463 1.81 -0.67 40.93
CA ASN A 463 1.20 -1.54 41.94
C ASN A 463 0.64 -2.82 41.31
N LEU A 464 -0.11 -2.71 40.21
CA LEU A 464 -0.65 -3.85 39.45
C LEU A 464 0.47 -4.78 38.94
N SER A 465 1.61 -4.20 38.52
CA SER A 465 2.79 -4.96 38.11
C SER A 465 3.41 -5.76 39.26
N GLU A 466 3.42 -5.22 40.48
CA GLU A 466 3.85 -5.95 41.67
C GLU A 466 2.87 -7.06 42.07
N GLU A 467 1.56 -6.82 41.99
CA GLU A 467 0.52 -7.82 42.25
C GLU A 467 0.58 -8.98 41.25
N LEU A 468 0.73 -8.70 39.95
CA LEU A 468 0.94 -9.72 38.92
C LEU A 468 2.20 -10.56 39.21
N ARG A 469 3.31 -9.92 39.61
CA ARG A 469 4.53 -10.63 40.00
C ARG A 469 4.36 -11.47 41.27
N LEU A 470 3.50 -11.05 42.20
CA LEU A 470 3.12 -11.83 43.38
C LEU A 470 2.21 -13.02 43.00
N MET A 471 1.29 -12.86 42.04
CA MET A 471 0.45 -13.95 41.53
C MET A 471 1.29 -14.99 40.77
N GLN A 472 2.22 -14.57 39.90
CA GLN A 472 3.15 -15.48 39.23
C GLN A 472 4.02 -16.28 40.22
N LYS A 473 4.43 -15.65 41.34
CA LYS A 473 5.13 -16.33 42.45
C LYS A 473 4.25 -17.28 43.27
N LYS A 474 2.92 -17.15 43.22
CA LYS A 474 1.97 -18.12 43.79
C LYS A 474 1.72 -19.28 42.82
N ALA A 475 1.44 -19.00 41.54
CA ALA A 475 1.25 -20.02 40.50
C ALA A 475 2.45 -20.98 40.41
N SER A 476 3.67 -20.43 40.29
CA SER A 476 4.92 -21.22 40.25
C SER A 476 5.30 -21.93 41.57
N LYS A 477 4.52 -21.75 42.65
CA LYS A 477 4.56 -22.62 43.84
C LYS A 477 3.55 -23.76 43.74
N PHE A 478 2.36 -23.52 43.19
CA PHE A 478 1.35 -24.57 42.97
C PHE A 478 1.81 -25.58 41.90
N ASP A 479 2.43 -25.16 40.78
CA ASP A 479 3.04 -26.09 39.81
C ASP A 479 4.01 -27.08 40.47
N LYS A 480 4.84 -26.57 41.40
CA LYS A 480 5.84 -27.36 42.15
C LYS A 480 5.26 -28.21 43.26
N GLN A 481 3.98 -28.07 43.57
CA GLN A 481 3.23 -28.94 44.47
C GLN A 481 2.38 -29.96 43.68
N SER A 482 1.96 -29.63 42.47
CA SER A 482 1.24 -30.53 41.56
C SER A 482 2.12 -31.65 41.00
N SER A 483 3.45 -31.52 41.02
CA SER A 483 4.38 -32.51 40.45
C SER A 483 4.66 -33.74 41.33
N VAL A 484 3.84 -34.01 42.35
CA VAL A 484 4.04 -35.13 43.31
C VAL A 484 2.71 -35.80 43.69
N SER A 485 1.92 -36.21 42.70
CA SER A 485 1.00 -37.37 42.77
C SER A 485 0.36 -37.59 41.39
N ASP A 486 0.87 -38.57 40.64
CA ASP A 486 0.10 -39.26 39.62
C ASP A 486 0.64 -40.69 39.51
N GLY A 487 -0.25 -41.66 39.40
CA GLY A 487 0.09 -43.08 39.39
C GLY A 487 -1.14 -43.93 39.08
N ASP A 488 -1.03 -44.70 37.99
CA ASP A 488 -1.83 -45.85 37.55
C ASP A 488 -3.35 -45.84 37.80
N TYR A 489 -4.14 -45.91 36.71
CA TYR A 489 -4.88 -47.12 36.34
C TYR A 489 -5.47 -47.02 34.92
N ASP A 490 -5.99 -48.14 34.39
CA ASP A 490 -6.14 -48.40 32.94
C ASP A 490 -7.45 -49.11 32.54
N ASN A 491 -7.86 -48.89 31.29
CA ASN A 491 -8.63 -49.77 30.37
C ASN A 491 -10.17 -49.96 30.38
N THR A 492 -10.69 -50.23 29.15
CA THR A 492 -11.92 -50.98 28.74
C THR A 492 -13.36 -50.44 29.00
N VAL A 493 -14.43 -50.77 28.22
CA VAL A 493 -14.69 -51.04 26.75
C VAL A 493 -16.23 -51.25 26.48
N ASN A 494 -16.66 -51.39 25.19
CA ASN A 494 -18.04 -51.63 24.62
C ASN A 494 -18.98 -50.40 24.50
N GLU A 495 -19.79 -50.15 23.44
CA GLU A 495 -20.34 -50.87 22.25
C GLU A 495 -21.72 -51.58 22.42
N SER A 496 -22.41 -51.94 21.31
CA SER A 496 -23.84 -52.34 21.06
C SER A 496 -24.83 -51.17 20.82
N ASP A 497 -25.85 -51.18 19.93
CA ASP A 497 -26.42 -52.07 18.87
C ASP A 497 -27.41 -51.22 17.97
N LEU A 498 -27.99 -51.55 16.78
CA LEU A 498 -27.76 -52.47 15.63
C LEU A 498 -28.73 -52.09 14.45
N ASP A 499 -28.33 -52.32 13.18
CA ASP A 499 -29.07 -52.72 11.94
C ASP A 499 -30.31 -51.93 11.39
N ASP A 500 -30.85 -52.11 10.16
CA ASP A 500 -30.62 -53.10 9.07
C ASP A 500 -30.77 -52.49 7.62
N SER A 501 -30.50 -53.33 6.62
CA SER A 501 -30.47 -53.24 5.15
C SER A 501 -31.86 -53.25 4.42
N GLY A 502 -32.02 -53.32 3.09
CA GLY A 502 -31.08 -53.69 2.01
C GLY A 502 -31.57 -53.50 0.54
N PHE A 503 -31.20 -54.44 -0.36
CA PHE A 503 -31.11 -54.26 -1.83
C PHE A 503 -32.38 -54.54 -2.68
N GLY A 504 -32.46 -53.94 -3.90
CA GLY A 504 -33.32 -54.45 -5.00
C GLY A 504 -33.25 -53.68 -6.33
N ARG A 505 -33.18 -54.37 -7.49
CA ARG A 505 -33.21 -53.80 -8.87
C ARG A 505 -34.12 -54.61 -9.82
N ARG A 506 -35.04 -53.96 -10.57
CA ARG A 506 -35.25 -54.10 -12.05
C ARG A 506 -36.57 -53.51 -12.59
N CYS A 507 -36.48 -52.88 -13.79
CA CYS A 507 -37.29 -53.02 -15.02
C CYS A 507 -38.79 -53.47 -14.98
N ARG A 508 -39.71 -53.09 -15.90
CA ARG A 508 -39.58 -52.76 -17.35
C ARG A 508 -40.93 -52.27 -17.97
N LEU A 509 -40.88 -51.44 -19.03
CA LEU A 509 -41.94 -51.18 -20.07
C LEU A 509 -43.26 -50.53 -19.58
N ARG A 510 -44.08 -49.82 -20.37
CA ARG A 510 -44.20 -49.53 -21.85
C ARG A 510 -44.57 -48.01 -22.01
N SER A 511 -44.95 -47.34 -23.12
CA SER A 511 -45.36 -47.66 -24.51
C SER A 511 -45.27 -46.43 -25.47
N SER A 512 -45.79 -46.57 -26.69
CA SER A 512 -46.36 -45.57 -27.65
C SER A 512 -46.65 -44.16 -27.11
N GLY A 513 -46.44 -43.04 -27.81
CA GLY A 513 -46.34 -42.76 -29.28
C GLY A 513 -47.19 -41.49 -29.57
N TRP A 514 -46.98 -40.61 -30.55
CA TRP A 514 -46.45 -40.73 -31.94
C TRP A 514 -45.70 -39.45 -32.43
N MET A 515 -45.27 -39.47 -33.70
CA MET A 515 -44.56 -38.47 -34.55
C MET A 515 -45.19 -37.06 -34.66
N GLY A 516 -44.57 -36.02 -35.26
CA GLY A 516 -43.33 -35.92 -36.09
C GLY A 516 -42.48 -34.68 -35.75
N GLU A 517 -41.31 -34.38 -36.34
CA GLU A 517 -40.87 -34.35 -37.78
C GLU A 517 -41.58 -33.26 -38.63
N SER A 518 -40.91 -32.47 -39.50
CA SER A 518 -39.46 -32.28 -39.78
C SER A 518 -39.19 -31.04 -40.67
N GLY A 519 -38.01 -30.40 -40.52
CA GLY A 519 -37.41 -29.46 -41.51
C GLY A 519 -38.01 -28.03 -41.60
N SER A 520 -37.37 -27.02 -42.21
CA SER A 520 -36.03 -26.89 -42.83
C SER A 520 -35.54 -25.41 -42.85
N ILE A 521 -34.29 -25.19 -43.27
CA ILE A 521 -33.52 -23.91 -43.30
C ILE A 521 -33.80 -23.08 -44.59
N PRO A 522 -33.19 -21.88 -44.78
CA PRO A 522 -33.38 -20.55 -44.16
C PRO A 522 -34.06 -19.52 -45.11
N GLU A 523 -34.30 -18.28 -44.67
CA GLU A 523 -34.03 -17.08 -45.50
C GLU A 523 -33.88 -15.78 -44.67
N LEU A 524 -33.66 -14.65 -45.35
CA LEU A 524 -33.22 -13.35 -44.83
C LEU A 524 -34.39 -12.41 -44.48
N ASP A 525 -34.19 -11.47 -43.56
CA ASP A 525 -34.70 -10.10 -43.73
C ASP A 525 -33.87 -9.08 -42.95
N ASP A 526 -33.95 -7.81 -43.35
CA ASP A 526 -33.10 -6.70 -42.89
C ASP A 526 -33.79 -5.85 -41.81
N HIS A 527 -33.13 -5.58 -40.68
CA HIS A 527 -33.56 -4.52 -39.75
C HIS A 527 -32.40 -3.97 -38.91
N GLU A 528 -32.00 -2.72 -39.21
CA GLU A 528 -31.14 -1.93 -38.33
C GLU A 528 -31.84 -1.67 -36.99
N SER A 529 -31.26 -2.19 -35.90
CA SER A 529 -31.59 -1.78 -34.53
C SER A 529 -30.34 -1.18 -33.88
N GLU A 530 -30.37 0.12 -33.56
CA GLU A 530 -29.27 0.74 -32.82
C GLU A 530 -29.11 0.06 -31.44
N PRO A 531 -27.87 -0.22 -30.99
CA PRO A 531 -27.64 -0.80 -29.67
C PRO A 531 -28.01 0.17 -28.54
N ASP A 532 -28.59 -0.37 -27.45
CA ASP A 532 -29.07 0.41 -26.30
C ASP A 532 -27.95 1.27 -25.67
N PRO A 533 -28.18 2.57 -25.41
CA PRO A 533 -27.18 3.50 -24.86
C PRO A 533 -26.88 3.22 -23.38
N SER A 534 -26.11 2.17 -23.13
CA SER A 534 -25.43 1.90 -21.87
C SER A 534 -24.47 3.04 -21.48
N LEU A 535 -24.25 3.19 -20.18
CA LEU A 535 -23.24 4.11 -19.64
C LEU A 535 -21.83 3.52 -19.84
N PRO A 536 -20.78 4.36 -19.97
CA PRO A 536 -19.41 3.87 -20.05
C PRO A 536 -18.99 3.12 -18.78
N SER A 537 -18.00 2.23 -18.94
CA SER A 537 -17.37 1.54 -17.82
C SER A 537 -16.86 2.54 -16.79
N THR A 538 -17.14 2.28 -15.52
CA THR A 538 -16.63 3.08 -14.40
C THR A 538 -15.09 3.13 -14.41
N GLU A 539 -14.44 2.06 -14.89
CA GLU A 539 -12.98 1.98 -15.03
C GLU A 539 -12.42 2.96 -16.08
N ASP A 540 -13.05 3.06 -17.26
CA ASP A 540 -12.65 4.02 -18.30
C ASP A 540 -12.87 5.48 -17.85
N VAL A 541 -13.96 5.74 -17.13
CA VAL A 541 -14.27 7.07 -16.58
C VAL A 541 -13.29 7.45 -15.47
N ILE A 542 -12.86 6.48 -14.64
CA ILE A 542 -11.76 6.67 -13.67
C ILE A 542 -10.45 6.97 -14.42
N ARG A 543 -10.05 6.13 -15.38
CA ARG A 543 -8.80 6.27 -16.14
C ARG A 543 -8.69 7.61 -16.89
N LYS A 544 -9.78 8.11 -17.49
CA LYS A 544 -9.82 9.45 -18.09
C LYS A 544 -9.79 10.56 -17.04
N THR A 545 -10.42 10.37 -15.87
CA THR A 545 -10.33 11.32 -14.74
C THR A 545 -8.90 11.41 -14.19
N GLU A 546 -8.17 10.29 -14.10
CA GLU A 546 -6.76 10.25 -13.71
C GLU A 546 -5.88 10.99 -14.73
N GLN A 547 -6.11 10.79 -16.03
CA GLN A 547 -5.40 11.53 -17.08
C GLN A 547 -5.65 13.05 -17.03
N ILE A 548 -6.90 13.48 -16.76
CA ILE A 548 -7.26 14.89 -16.57
C ILE A 548 -6.57 15.45 -15.31
N THR A 549 -6.62 14.74 -14.18
CA THR A 549 -6.01 15.22 -12.92
C THR A 549 -4.49 15.25 -12.97
N LYS A 550 -3.82 14.35 -13.70
CA LYS A 550 -2.37 14.43 -14.00
C LYS A 550 -2.03 15.70 -14.77
N ASN A 551 -2.76 16.00 -15.84
CA ASN A 551 -2.54 17.21 -16.64
C ASN A 551 -2.82 18.50 -15.82
N ILE A 552 -3.78 18.45 -14.89
CA ILE A 552 -4.04 19.54 -13.92
C ILE A 552 -2.89 19.69 -12.92
N GLN A 553 -2.30 18.62 -12.39
CA GLN A 553 -1.16 18.71 -11.47
C GLN A 553 0.07 19.37 -12.12
N GLU A 554 0.30 19.11 -13.41
CA GLU A 554 1.35 19.81 -14.17
C GLU A 554 1.06 21.30 -14.34
N LEU A 555 -0.19 21.69 -14.64
CA LEU A 555 -0.60 23.10 -14.69
C LEU A 555 -0.44 23.80 -13.34
N LEU A 556 -0.87 23.17 -12.24
CA LEU A 556 -0.76 23.73 -10.89
C LEU A 556 0.72 23.89 -10.47
N ARG A 557 1.59 22.96 -10.87
CA ARG A 557 3.05 23.11 -10.69
C ARG A 557 3.61 24.28 -11.50
N ALA A 558 3.23 24.40 -12.77
CA ALA A 558 3.64 25.54 -13.60
C ALA A 558 3.19 26.89 -13.00
N ALA A 559 1.99 26.94 -12.41
CA ALA A 559 1.50 28.13 -11.70
C ALA A 559 2.32 28.44 -10.43
N GLN A 560 2.65 27.42 -9.61
CA GLN A 560 3.52 27.58 -8.43
C GLN A 560 4.94 28.03 -8.81
N GLU A 561 5.46 27.57 -9.94
CA GLU A 561 6.78 27.94 -10.47
C GLU A 561 6.76 29.25 -11.29
N ASN A 562 5.61 29.94 -11.41
CA ASN A 562 5.40 31.14 -12.23
C ASN A 562 5.84 30.99 -13.71
N LYS A 563 5.59 29.82 -14.30
CA LYS A 563 5.97 29.48 -15.69
C LYS A 563 4.79 29.66 -16.64
N HIS A 564 4.41 30.91 -16.91
CA HIS A 564 3.26 31.26 -17.75
C HIS A 564 3.34 30.70 -19.17
N GLU A 565 4.53 30.60 -19.77
CA GLU A 565 4.77 29.92 -21.05
C GLU A 565 4.19 28.49 -21.11
N SER A 566 4.20 27.77 -19.97
CA SER A 566 3.72 26.40 -19.88
C SER A 566 2.20 26.27 -19.76
N PHE A 567 1.46 27.37 -19.54
CA PHE A 567 0.02 27.32 -19.30
C PHE A 567 -0.76 26.85 -20.53
N ILE A 568 -0.42 27.32 -21.73
CA ILE A 568 -1.12 26.95 -22.96
C ILE A 568 -0.92 25.45 -23.30
N PRO A 569 0.30 24.88 -23.35
CA PRO A 569 0.50 23.44 -23.56
C PRO A 569 -0.12 22.54 -22.48
N CYS A 570 -0.34 23.05 -21.25
CA CYS A 570 -1.09 22.32 -20.24
C CYS A 570 -2.60 22.40 -20.47
N ALA A 571 -3.16 23.58 -20.77
CA ALA A 571 -4.57 23.77 -21.06
C ALA A 571 -5.03 22.99 -22.31
N GLU A 572 -4.19 22.88 -23.34
CA GLU A 572 -4.46 22.04 -24.52
C GLU A 572 -4.55 20.56 -24.16
N ARG A 573 -3.60 20.03 -23.38
CA ARG A 573 -3.63 18.62 -22.93
C ARG A 573 -4.79 18.33 -21.97
N ILE A 574 -5.20 19.30 -21.14
CA ILE A 574 -6.41 19.19 -20.31
C ILE A 574 -7.66 19.14 -21.21
N HIS A 575 -7.76 20.04 -22.21
CA HIS A 575 -8.91 20.09 -23.12
C HIS A 575 -9.03 18.82 -23.99
N VAL A 576 -7.93 18.26 -24.49
CA VAL A 576 -7.95 16.97 -25.20
C VAL A 576 -8.45 15.85 -24.29
N ALA A 577 -7.90 15.71 -23.08
CA ALA A 577 -8.34 14.69 -22.13
C ALA A 577 -9.81 14.86 -21.69
N VAL A 578 -10.30 16.10 -21.59
CA VAL A 578 -11.72 16.41 -21.33
C VAL A 578 -12.62 16.00 -22.50
N ASN A 579 -12.21 16.26 -23.75
CA ASN A 579 -12.97 15.82 -24.93
C ASN A 579 -12.98 14.29 -25.07
N GLU A 580 -11.86 13.62 -24.77
CA GLU A 580 -11.80 12.15 -24.70
C GLU A 580 -12.71 11.59 -23.60
N MET A 581 -12.76 12.22 -22.41
CA MET A 581 -13.68 11.82 -21.34
C MET A 581 -15.14 12.04 -21.75
N ALA A 582 -15.46 13.15 -22.40
CA ALA A 582 -16.81 13.45 -22.88
C ALA A 582 -17.25 12.48 -24.00
N ALA A 583 -16.32 12.03 -24.84
CA ALA A 583 -16.58 11.06 -25.91
C ALA A 583 -16.90 9.64 -25.41
N LEU A 584 -16.63 9.31 -24.14
CA LEU A 584 -17.10 8.06 -23.52
C LEU A 584 -18.62 8.04 -23.29
N PHE A 585 -19.28 9.20 -23.25
CA PHE A 585 -20.70 9.29 -22.96
C PHE A 585 -21.54 9.39 -24.24
N PRO A 586 -22.74 8.79 -24.29
CA PRO A 586 -23.62 8.92 -25.45
C PRO A 586 -24.00 10.39 -25.69
N LYS A 587 -24.21 10.78 -26.95
CA LYS A 587 -24.48 12.18 -27.35
C LYS A 587 -25.70 12.83 -26.65
N ARG A 588 -26.59 12.03 -26.06
CA ARG A 588 -27.70 12.43 -25.18
C ARG A 588 -27.79 11.47 -23.99
N PRO A 589 -27.04 11.68 -22.89
CA PRO A 589 -27.18 10.86 -21.68
C PRO A 589 -28.57 11.05 -21.08
N ARG A 590 -29.22 9.97 -20.60
CA ARG A 590 -30.56 10.07 -19.99
C ARG A 590 -30.51 10.94 -18.71
N SER A 591 -29.58 10.64 -17.80
CA SER A 591 -29.36 11.31 -16.50
C SER A 591 -29.01 12.81 -16.63
N GLU A 592 -29.75 13.70 -15.94
CA GLU A 592 -29.49 15.15 -15.94
C GLU A 592 -28.18 15.49 -15.21
N THR A 593 -27.81 14.73 -14.17
CA THR A 593 -26.60 14.95 -13.39
C THR A 593 -25.33 14.68 -14.21
N VAL A 594 -25.38 13.67 -15.10
CA VAL A 594 -24.34 13.43 -16.10
C VAL A 594 -24.28 14.59 -17.10
N ARG A 595 -25.42 15.07 -17.60
CA ARG A 595 -25.48 16.18 -18.56
C ARG A 595 -25.01 17.51 -17.97
N SER A 596 -25.34 17.83 -16.72
CA SER A 596 -24.83 19.03 -16.04
C SER A 596 -23.33 18.92 -15.74
N SER A 597 -22.84 17.75 -15.30
CA SER A 597 -21.42 17.51 -15.04
C SER A 597 -20.58 17.58 -16.33
N LEU A 598 -21.05 17.02 -17.44
CA LEU A 598 -20.37 17.14 -18.75
C LEU A 598 -20.36 18.59 -19.26
N ARG A 599 -21.49 19.31 -19.16
CA ARG A 599 -21.54 20.75 -19.51
C ARG A 599 -20.53 21.55 -18.67
N LEU A 600 -20.43 21.28 -17.37
CA LEU A 600 -19.47 21.95 -16.47
C LEU A 600 -18.03 21.61 -16.85
N LEU A 601 -17.73 20.34 -17.16
CA LEU A 601 -16.40 19.87 -17.56
C LEU A 601 -15.92 20.57 -18.85
N THR A 602 -16.71 20.52 -19.92
CA THR A 602 -16.35 21.13 -21.21
C THR A 602 -16.32 22.66 -21.15
N SER A 603 -17.27 23.31 -20.46
CA SER A 603 -17.27 24.77 -20.33
C SER A 603 -16.08 25.27 -19.49
N SER A 604 -15.70 24.56 -18.42
CA SER A 604 -14.53 24.91 -17.62
C SER A 604 -13.22 24.69 -18.37
N ALA A 605 -13.13 23.66 -19.22
CA ALA A 605 -11.98 23.45 -20.11
C ALA A 605 -11.85 24.55 -21.19
N ASN A 606 -12.97 25.00 -21.77
CA ASN A 606 -12.98 26.13 -22.70
C ASN A 606 -12.61 27.45 -22.00
N ARG A 607 -13.11 27.68 -20.77
CA ARG A 607 -12.74 28.84 -19.95
C ARG A 607 -11.25 28.82 -19.61
N LEU A 608 -10.70 27.67 -19.20
CA LEU A 608 -9.28 27.49 -18.94
C LEU A 608 -8.39 27.89 -20.14
N GLN A 609 -8.74 27.44 -21.36
CA GLN A 609 -8.02 27.84 -22.57
C GLN A 609 -8.07 29.35 -22.84
N SER A 610 -9.19 30.02 -22.50
CA SER A 610 -9.32 31.48 -22.59
C SER A 610 -8.40 32.18 -21.59
N GLU A 611 -8.43 31.79 -20.32
CA GLU A 611 -7.61 32.42 -19.28
C GLU A 611 -6.10 32.17 -19.49
N CYS A 612 -5.70 30.98 -19.95
CA CYS A 612 -4.31 30.70 -20.29
C CYS A 612 -3.80 31.53 -21.49
N LYS A 613 -4.68 31.89 -22.44
CA LYS A 613 -4.35 32.80 -23.55
C LYS A 613 -4.29 34.27 -23.12
N LYS A 614 -5.03 34.68 -22.09
CA LYS A 614 -4.84 36.01 -21.47
C LYS A 614 -3.51 36.07 -20.72
N ALA A 615 -3.14 35.01 -20.00
CA ALA A 615 -1.89 34.94 -19.24
C ALA A 615 -0.65 35.22 -20.11
N SER A 616 -0.58 34.65 -21.32
CA SER A 616 0.53 34.90 -22.27
C SER A 616 0.47 36.24 -23.02
N LEU A 617 -0.54 37.08 -22.78
CA LEU A 617 -0.67 38.42 -23.35
C LEU A 617 -0.39 39.53 -22.32
N LEU A 618 -0.13 39.16 -21.05
CA LEU A 618 0.05 40.06 -19.91
C LEU A 618 1.51 40.17 -19.44
N GLU A 619 2.49 39.69 -20.22
CA GLU A 619 3.93 39.71 -19.85
C GLU A 619 4.50 41.12 -19.63
N SER A 620 3.83 42.17 -20.12
CA SER A 620 4.19 43.58 -19.93
C SER A 620 3.31 44.33 -18.92
N SER A 621 2.47 43.63 -18.15
CA SER A 621 1.39 44.21 -17.34
C SER A 621 1.68 44.17 -15.82
N PRO A 622 0.91 44.92 -14.99
CA PRO A 622 1.09 44.94 -13.54
C PRO A 622 1.07 43.53 -12.89
N PRO A 623 1.93 43.25 -11.89
CA PRO A 623 1.98 41.93 -11.25
C PRO A 623 0.65 41.46 -10.64
N ALA A 624 -0.21 42.39 -10.23
CA ALA A 624 -1.54 42.08 -9.70
C ALA A 624 -2.47 41.42 -10.74
N ASP A 625 -2.41 41.87 -12.00
CA ASP A 625 -3.24 41.32 -13.08
C ASP A 625 -2.78 39.91 -13.46
N VAL A 626 -1.46 39.68 -13.47
CA VAL A 626 -0.85 38.36 -13.71
C VAL A 626 -1.22 37.38 -12.58
N GLN A 627 -1.22 37.83 -11.32
CA GLN A 627 -1.67 37.02 -10.18
C GLN A 627 -3.17 36.69 -10.26
N LEU A 628 -4.02 37.67 -10.61
CA LEU A 628 -5.47 37.47 -10.76
C LEU A 628 -5.80 36.45 -11.86
N VAL A 629 -5.17 36.56 -13.04
CA VAL A 629 -5.36 35.57 -14.12
C VAL A 629 -4.80 34.21 -13.73
N THR A 630 -3.68 34.14 -13.01
CA THR A 630 -3.15 32.87 -12.48
C THR A 630 -4.12 32.21 -11.49
N GLN A 631 -4.78 32.99 -10.63
CA GLN A 631 -5.84 32.49 -9.74
C GLN A 631 -7.08 32.00 -10.51
N GLN A 632 -7.47 32.69 -11.59
CA GLN A 632 -8.58 32.26 -12.46
C GLN A 632 -8.25 30.95 -13.21
N VAL A 633 -7.02 30.78 -13.70
CA VAL A 633 -6.50 29.53 -14.28
C VAL A 633 -6.58 28.38 -13.27
N ILE A 634 -6.12 28.60 -12.02
CA ILE A 634 -6.20 27.64 -10.93
C ILE A 634 -7.67 27.27 -10.62
N GLN A 635 -8.59 28.24 -10.56
CA GLN A 635 -10.01 27.97 -10.32
C GLN A 635 -10.64 27.13 -11.43
N CYS A 636 -10.33 27.42 -12.71
CA CYS A 636 -10.80 26.58 -13.83
C CYS A 636 -10.31 25.13 -13.70
N ALA A 637 -9.07 24.92 -13.25
CA ALA A 637 -8.53 23.59 -13.03
C ALA A 637 -9.27 22.84 -11.89
N TYR A 638 -9.61 23.51 -10.79
CA TYR A 638 -10.44 22.94 -9.72
C TYR A 638 -11.87 22.60 -10.18
N ASP A 639 -12.51 23.47 -10.99
CA ASP A 639 -13.85 23.22 -11.51
C ASP A 639 -13.89 21.97 -12.43
N ILE A 640 -12.87 21.80 -13.28
CA ILE A 640 -12.69 20.59 -14.12
C ILE A 640 -12.50 19.34 -13.25
N ALA A 641 -11.62 19.39 -12.24
CA ALA A 641 -11.38 18.27 -11.34
C ALA A 641 -12.64 17.88 -10.54
N LYS A 642 -13.44 18.86 -10.12
CA LYS A 642 -14.73 18.65 -9.44
C LYS A 642 -15.73 17.96 -10.36
N ALA A 643 -15.89 18.44 -11.60
CA ALA A 643 -16.80 17.84 -12.58
C ALA A 643 -16.41 16.40 -12.96
N ALA A 644 -15.12 16.13 -13.18
CA ALA A 644 -14.64 14.79 -13.49
C ALA A 644 -14.88 13.81 -12.31
N LYS A 645 -14.61 14.24 -11.08
CA LYS A 645 -14.92 13.46 -9.87
C LYS A 645 -16.43 13.21 -9.70
N GLN A 646 -17.28 14.16 -10.07
CA GLN A 646 -18.74 13.96 -10.08
C GLN A 646 -19.15 12.88 -11.09
N LEU A 647 -18.59 12.89 -12.30
CA LEU A 647 -18.84 11.84 -13.31
C LEU A 647 -18.41 10.44 -12.85
N VAL A 648 -17.24 10.29 -12.20
CA VAL A 648 -16.85 9.03 -11.55
C VAL A 648 -17.86 8.64 -10.46
N THR A 649 -18.28 9.58 -9.61
CA THR A 649 -19.23 9.30 -8.52
C THR A 649 -20.60 8.86 -9.04
N ILE A 650 -21.08 9.46 -10.14
CA ILE A 650 -22.36 9.12 -10.75
C ILE A 650 -22.27 7.75 -11.44
N THR A 651 -21.27 7.51 -12.29
CA THR A 651 -21.07 6.21 -12.98
C THR A 651 -20.69 5.07 -12.02
N THR A 652 -20.15 5.36 -10.83
CA THR A 652 -19.99 4.35 -9.77
C THR A 652 -21.33 3.99 -9.10
N LYS A 653 -22.31 4.90 -9.06
CA LYS A 653 -23.65 4.62 -8.54
C LYS A 653 -24.56 3.96 -9.58
N GLU A 654 -24.63 4.53 -10.78
CA GLU A 654 -25.51 4.08 -11.86
C GLU A 654 -25.10 2.70 -12.44
N ASN A 655 -23.87 2.22 -12.18
CA ASN A 655 -23.42 0.84 -12.53
C ASN A 655 -23.41 -0.16 -11.35
N ASN A 656 -23.86 0.23 -10.14
CA ASN A 656 -23.96 -0.65 -8.96
C ASN A 656 -25.42 -0.87 -8.46
N ASN A 657 -26.39 -0.31 -9.19
CA ASN A 657 -27.83 -0.54 -9.03
C ASN A 657 -28.35 -1.37 -10.20
#